data_AF-A0A813RBD5-F1
#
_entry.id   AF-A0A813RBD5-F1
#
_cell.length_a   1.000
_cell.length_b   1.000
_cell.length_c   1.000
_cell.angle_alpha   90.00
_cell.angle_beta   90.00
_cell.angle_gamma   90.00
#
_symmetry.space_group_name_H-M   'P 1'
#
loop_
_entity.id
_entity.type
_entity.pdbx_description
1 polymer ?
#
loop_
_entity_poly.entity_id
_entity_poly.type
_entity_poly.pdbx_seq_one_letter_code
_entity_poly.pdbx_strand_id
1 'polypeptide(L)'
;MKRLIALLEVYAILLNFCVNCEITVIEVKYPLEGQRSPPNAVWPHPQQINASLDLLYIRPHDITIFSNIETCDIIAKAIERYDPLLFPPKLTMHEPPSSADNILQSVSLNIRDGGQCEQYIQPTSNETYTLTISQQIAIVESTTIWGLLRGLETFSQLVYINKDNYVVINSTVNIVDSPRFHHRGIMLDSSRHFLPVPIIKKNLDVMSYNKLNVFHWHLVDDQSFPFESEAFPELSAKGAFSADHVYTPSDVADVIEHARLRGIRVIPEIDTPGHTFSWSKSMHELITVCWANGKPYQAIYGVQGEMEIFNPSVPRVYTVMDTLLREVKRRFPSNYIHLGMDEVYDKCWLSNPNISQWMQAVNITNAKGLHTYYAERILNIMRNISAAPIVWQDVWDEKVELPQNTIVQVWKDTSDNSEFDTWASYLNQVAGQGYNVILSSPWYLNYISYGKYDTNTSVMNLEFFKYYEVEPLREFNGSDEAKKRILGGEACMWGEFVDGTNLLSRLWPKASAVAERLWSAASVNKSEDAQFRLDVHRCRLLRRGIPAQPLLNGYCGNYELGMGRSMINYPAFNYENSNSNDSTTTATTATLPQSSTDRPSSASGMLRLAFFSSSLLFYFVTYISSEIEFIAVRYPLQGQRSPPNAVWPHPQQINASLDLLYIRPNKLTVNSNIRNCDIISNATQRYNKLFFPPKLTMHEPPSSADNILQSVSLNIRDGGQCEQYIQQTSNETYTLTISQQIAIVESTTIWGLLRGLETFSQLVYINKDNYVVINSTVNIVDSPRFHHRGIMLDSSRHFLPVPIIKKNLDVMSYNKLNVFHWHLVDDQSFPFESEAFPELSAKGAFSADHVYTPSDVADVIEHARLRGIRVIPEIDTPGHTHSWSKSMPELLTVCWANGRPNQAVYGVQGEMEIFNPSEPRVYTVMERLLREVKEKFPSNYIHLGMDEVYDKCWSSNPNVSAWMQAVNITSTKGLHAYYADRVLNIMRNIDSIPIVWQDVWDEQVELPTGTIIQVWKGGADNSWASYLNNAAKQGYNVILSTPWYLNYISYGKYNTNTSVMNLEFFKYYEIEPLMKFTGTEEEKKRILGGEACIWGEFIDSTNVLTTLWPRASAVAERLWSAATLNNSEDAQFRLDVHRCRLLRRGIPAQPILNGYCGNYELGMAKSMINDPVFNYDESVWVDVIITTAQPSSTKSTTPNIASPIHTFTSVGLFVITELLFLTIIFS
;
A
#
# COMPACT_ATOMS: atom_id res chain seq x y z
N MET A 1 -41.66 62.62 0.13
CA MET A 1 -40.20 62.74 -0.06
C MET A 1 -39.41 62.45 1.22
N LYS A 2 -39.10 63.40 2.13
CA LYS A 2 -38.12 63.15 3.22
C LYS A 2 -38.29 61.84 4.03
N ARG A 3 -39.52 61.47 4.44
CA ARG A 3 -39.78 60.17 5.11
C ARG A 3 -39.62 58.93 4.22
N LEU A 4 -39.78 59.07 2.90
CA LEU A 4 -39.58 57.99 1.93
C LEU A 4 -38.08 57.79 1.63
N ILE A 5 -37.32 58.89 1.58
CA ILE A 5 -35.86 58.87 1.47
C ILE A 5 -35.26 58.18 2.70
N ALA A 6 -35.67 58.58 3.91
CA ALA A 6 -35.23 57.92 5.15
C ALA A 6 -35.62 56.42 5.22
N LEU A 7 -36.77 56.02 4.65
CA LEU A 7 -37.13 54.60 4.55
C LEU A 7 -36.23 53.84 3.56
N LEU A 8 -35.89 54.45 2.42
CA LEU A 8 -35.00 53.87 1.42
C LEU A 8 -33.54 53.81 1.91
N GLU A 9 -33.08 54.81 2.67
CA GLU A 9 -31.77 54.79 3.35
C GLU A 9 -31.71 53.65 4.37
N VAL A 10 -32.75 53.47 5.20
CA VAL A 10 -32.84 52.33 6.13
C VAL A 10 -32.91 50.99 5.38
N TYR A 11 -33.65 50.90 4.28
CA TYR A 11 -33.71 49.67 3.47
C TYR A 11 -32.37 49.36 2.77
N ALA A 12 -31.65 50.37 2.31
CA ALA A 12 -30.32 50.22 1.71
C ALA A 12 -29.25 49.87 2.74
N ILE A 13 -29.36 50.39 3.98
CA ILE A 13 -28.51 49.97 5.11
C ILE A 13 -28.81 48.52 5.49
N LEU A 14 -30.08 48.13 5.61
CA LEU A 14 -30.47 46.74 5.89
C LEU A 14 -30.04 45.79 4.77
N LEU A 15 -30.13 46.18 3.50
CA LEU A 15 -29.59 45.39 2.39
C LEU A 15 -28.06 45.27 2.44
N ASN A 16 -27.32 46.33 2.77
CA ASN A 16 -25.87 46.22 2.97
C ASN A 16 -25.50 45.30 4.14
N PHE A 17 -26.27 45.32 5.23
CA PHE A 17 -26.07 44.39 6.36
C PHE A 17 -26.50 42.95 6.05
N CYS A 18 -27.48 42.71 5.17
CA CYS A 18 -27.85 41.36 4.74
C CYS A 18 -26.94 40.79 3.63
N VAL A 19 -26.34 41.63 2.78
CA VAL A 19 -25.40 41.19 1.73
C VAL A 19 -23.99 40.95 2.29
N ASN A 20 -23.60 41.67 3.36
CA ASN A 20 -22.38 41.40 4.11
C ASN A 20 -22.61 40.54 5.37
N CYS A 21 -23.67 39.74 5.40
CA CYS A 21 -23.63 38.49 6.15
C CYS A 21 -22.72 37.53 5.39
N GLU A 22 -21.41 37.61 5.66
CA GLU A 22 -20.57 36.42 5.51
C GLU A 22 -21.23 35.31 6.34
N ILE A 23 -21.82 34.33 5.65
CA ILE A 23 -22.02 33.02 6.26
C ILE A 23 -20.61 32.52 6.48
N THR A 24 -20.10 32.66 7.72
CA THR A 24 -18.87 32.00 8.12
C THR A 24 -19.16 30.51 8.05
N VAL A 25 -18.91 29.91 6.88
CA VAL A 25 -18.76 28.48 6.70
C VAL A 25 -17.50 28.13 7.48
N ILE A 26 -17.68 27.92 8.78
CA ILE A 26 -16.75 27.13 9.55
C ILE A 26 -16.81 25.77 8.87
N GLU A 27 -15.79 25.45 8.09
CA GLU A 27 -15.60 24.13 7.50
C GLU A 27 -15.27 23.16 8.66
N VAL A 28 -16.28 22.79 9.44
CA VAL A 28 -16.08 21.99 10.65
C VAL A 28 -15.89 20.54 10.27
N LYS A 29 -14.63 20.22 9.98
CA LYS A 29 -14.08 18.87 9.97
C LYS A 29 -14.27 18.28 11.38
N TYR A 30 -15.45 17.77 11.72
CA TYR A 30 -15.69 17.20 13.05
C TYR A 30 -15.01 15.82 13.21
N PRO A 31 -14.55 15.44 14.43
CA PRO A 31 -13.88 14.15 14.67
C PRO A 31 -14.54 13.30 15.77
N LEU A 32 -13.83 12.23 16.16
CA LEU A 32 -13.99 11.45 17.40
C LEU A 32 -13.64 12.26 18.66
N GLU A 33 -13.84 11.65 19.84
CA GLU A 33 -13.77 12.35 21.13
C GLU A 33 -12.43 13.06 21.41
N GLY A 34 -12.50 14.37 21.62
CA GLY A 34 -11.39 15.20 22.10
C GLY A 34 -11.28 16.53 21.39
N GLN A 35 -10.28 17.32 21.77
CA GLN A 35 -9.98 18.60 21.15
C GLN A 35 -9.08 18.36 19.93
N ARG A 36 -9.55 18.68 18.71
CA ARG A 36 -8.70 18.63 17.51
C ARG A 36 -7.41 19.42 17.74
N SER A 37 -6.30 18.79 17.40
CA SER A 37 -5.01 19.46 17.34
C SER A 37 -4.99 20.50 16.22
N PRO A 38 -4.42 21.70 16.46
CA PRO A 38 -4.28 22.71 15.42
C PRO A 38 -3.27 22.28 14.33
N PRO A 39 -3.31 22.84 13.11
CA PRO A 39 -2.48 22.36 11.98
C PRO A 39 -0.96 22.51 12.19
N ASN A 40 -0.55 23.38 13.11
CA ASN A 40 0.83 23.59 13.56
C ASN A 40 1.30 22.55 14.61
N ALA A 41 0.49 21.54 14.95
CA ALA A 41 0.81 20.57 16.00
C ALA A 41 2.10 19.78 15.71
N VAL A 42 2.97 19.73 16.71
CA VAL A 42 4.33 19.19 16.60
C VAL A 42 4.37 17.71 16.97
N TRP A 43 5.07 16.91 16.18
CA TRP A 43 5.32 15.49 16.37
C TRP A 43 6.79 15.12 16.03
N PRO A 44 7.53 14.45 16.92
CA PRO A 44 7.26 14.28 18.34
C PRO A 44 7.07 15.60 19.09
N HIS A 45 6.20 15.58 20.10
CA HIS A 45 5.94 16.70 21.02
C HIS A 45 7.25 17.15 21.72
N PRO A 46 7.63 18.44 21.66
CA PRO A 46 8.85 18.93 22.31
C PRO A 46 8.89 18.72 23.83
N GLN A 47 10.07 18.72 24.43
CA GLN A 47 10.22 18.72 25.90
C GLN A 47 9.54 19.94 26.55
N GLN A 48 9.65 21.11 25.93
CA GLN A 48 8.94 22.33 26.33
C GLN A 48 8.49 23.11 25.09
N ILE A 49 7.25 23.60 25.10
CA ILE A 49 6.68 24.45 24.05
C ILE A 49 5.77 25.51 24.68
N ASN A 50 6.02 26.78 24.33
CA ASN A 50 5.14 27.91 24.64
C ASN A 50 4.90 28.69 23.35
N ALA A 51 3.64 29.03 23.02
CA ALA A 51 3.29 29.76 21.80
C ALA A 51 2.16 30.78 22.05
N SER A 52 2.15 31.88 21.30
CA SER A 52 1.01 32.82 21.21
C SER A 52 -0.10 32.28 20.31
N LEU A 53 -1.31 32.85 20.46
CA LEU A 53 -2.41 32.64 19.51
C LEU A 53 -2.32 33.59 18.30
N ASP A 54 -1.62 34.72 18.45
CA ASP A 54 -1.35 35.68 17.38
C ASP A 54 -0.47 35.08 16.28
N LEU A 55 -0.70 35.49 15.02
CA LEU A 55 -0.05 34.93 13.84
C LEU A 55 0.83 35.95 13.09
N LEU A 56 1.89 35.44 12.49
CA LEU A 56 2.64 36.05 11.40
C LEU A 56 2.25 35.37 10.08
N TYR A 57 2.24 36.15 9.00
CA TYR A 57 2.20 35.65 7.64
C TYR A 57 3.59 35.28 7.15
N ILE A 58 3.67 34.36 6.21
CA ILE A 58 4.88 34.03 5.45
C ILE A 58 4.60 34.27 3.97
N ARG A 59 5.50 34.99 3.29
CA ARG A 59 5.54 35.07 1.83
C ARG A 59 6.50 34.00 1.32
N PRO A 60 6.06 32.95 0.59
CA PRO A 60 6.93 31.87 0.14
C PRO A 60 8.15 32.35 -0.65
N HIS A 61 8.00 33.43 -1.42
CA HIS A 61 9.04 33.93 -2.32
C HIS A 61 10.05 34.90 -1.67
N ASP A 62 9.71 35.51 -0.53
CA ASP A 62 10.56 36.52 0.14
C ASP A 62 11.31 35.95 1.36
N ILE A 63 10.85 34.83 1.94
CA ILE A 63 11.41 34.30 3.19
C ILE A 63 12.77 33.64 2.98
N THR A 64 13.77 34.05 3.77
CA THR A 64 15.15 33.54 3.66
C THR A 64 15.51 32.60 4.80
N ILE A 65 15.98 31.39 4.47
CA ILE A 65 16.57 30.46 5.44
C ILE A 65 18.08 30.50 5.29
N PHE A 66 18.80 30.85 6.36
CA PHE A 66 20.26 30.95 6.35
C PHE A 66 20.87 30.36 7.62
N SER A 67 22.19 30.16 7.63
CA SER A 67 22.91 29.60 8.77
C SER A 67 24.25 30.30 8.99
N ASN A 68 24.72 30.33 10.25
CA ASN A 68 26.02 30.90 10.60
C ASN A 68 27.22 29.95 10.33
N ILE A 69 26.98 28.71 9.87
CA ILE A 69 28.03 27.75 9.53
C ILE A 69 28.30 27.74 8.01
N GLU A 70 29.28 28.54 7.58
CA GLU A 70 29.59 28.79 6.16
C GLU A 70 29.95 27.53 5.35
N THR A 71 30.48 26.50 6.02
CA THR A 71 30.98 25.27 5.38
C THR A 71 30.34 24.01 6.00
N CYS A 72 29.04 23.80 5.77
CA CYS A 72 28.39 22.54 6.14
C CYS A 72 27.38 22.06 5.08
N ASP A 73 27.71 20.95 4.44
CA ASP A 73 26.93 20.30 3.39
C ASP A 73 25.58 19.76 3.91
N ILE A 74 25.58 19.16 5.10
CA ILE A 74 24.37 18.65 5.78
C ILE A 74 23.33 19.76 5.99
N ILE A 75 23.77 20.95 6.43
CA ILE A 75 22.87 22.08 6.66
C ILE A 75 22.43 22.72 5.34
N ALA A 76 23.33 22.89 4.37
CA ALA A 76 22.96 23.39 3.03
C ALA A 76 21.92 22.47 2.34
N LYS A 77 22.14 21.15 2.36
CA LYS A 77 21.20 20.15 1.82
C LYS A 77 19.96 19.95 2.68
N ALA A 78 19.93 20.42 3.92
CA ALA A 78 18.70 20.54 4.69
C ALA A 78 17.88 21.73 4.22
N ILE A 79 18.48 22.92 4.09
CA ILE A 79 17.80 24.14 3.60
C ILE A 79 17.16 23.89 2.21
N GLU A 80 17.94 23.36 1.27
CA GLU A 80 17.48 22.96 -0.09
C GLU A 80 16.32 21.95 -0.06
N ARG A 81 16.28 21.07 0.95
CA ARG A 81 15.25 20.04 1.10
C ARG A 81 13.97 20.57 1.77
N TYR A 82 14.08 21.47 2.74
CA TYR A 82 12.92 21.93 3.51
C TYR A 82 12.06 22.96 2.77
N ASP A 83 12.64 23.73 1.84
CA ASP A 83 11.92 24.70 1.02
C ASP A 83 10.63 24.13 0.36
N PRO A 84 10.67 23.06 -0.47
CA PRO A 84 9.45 22.47 -1.05
C PRO A 84 8.56 21.72 -0.03
N LEU A 85 9.03 21.46 1.19
CA LEU A 85 8.23 20.86 2.27
C LEU A 85 7.46 21.92 3.07
N LEU A 86 7.98 23.15 3.11
CA LEU A 86 7.38 24.36 3.66
C LEU A 86 6.38 24.97 2.67
N PHE A 87 6.76 25.08 1.39
CA PHE A 87 6.02 25.79 0.34
C PHE A 87 5.75 24.88 -0.88
N PRO A 88 4.79 23.93 -0.80
CA PRO A 88 4.57 22.98 -1.89
C PRO A 88 4.06 23.67 -3.17
N PRO A 89 4.78 23.59 -4.30
CA PRO A 89 4.58 24.48 -5.47
C PRO A 89 3.31 24.18 -6.31
N LYS A 90 2.44 23.26 -5.86
CA LYS A 90 1.13 22.98 -6.48
C LYS A 90 -0.06 23.33 -5.57
N LEU A 91 0.17 24.02 -4.45
CA LEU A 91 -0.89 24.59 -3.63
C LEU A 91 -1.11 26.05 -3.98
N THR A 92 -2.37 26.44 -4.18
CA THR A 92 -2.76 27.84 -4.34
C THR A 92 -2.59 28.56 -3.01
N MET A 93 -1.44 29.21 -2.82
CA MET A 93 -1.13 30.04 -1.66
C MET A 93 -1.42 31.50 -2.00
N HIS A 94 -2.14 32.20 -1.13
CA HIS A 94 -2.36 33.64 -1.25
C HIS A 94 -1.16 34.41 -0.70
N GLU A 95 -0.66 35.38 -1.45
CA GLU A 95 0.32 36.35 -0.94
C GLU A 95 -0.39 37.34 0.00
N PRO A 96 0.12 37.57 1.23
CA PRO A 96 -0.48 38.52 2.17
C PRO A 96 -0.43 39.96 1.64
N PRO A 97 -1.40 40.82 2.03
CA PRO A 97 -1.44 42.22 1.57
C PRO A 97 -0.12 42.96 1.76
N SER A 98 0.24 43.82 0.80
CA SER A 98 1.52 44.56 0.81
C SER A 98 1.71 45.48 2.02
N SER A 99 0.64 45.78 2.75
CA SER A 99 0.61 46.57 4.00
C SER A 99 0.51 45.72 5.27
N ALA A 100 0.81 44.41 5.22
CA ALA A 100 0.83 43.55 6.40
C ALA A 100 2.17 43.68 7.14
N ASP A 101 2.18 44.35 8.30
CA ASP A 101 3.38 44.50 9.14
C ASP A 101 3.77 43.21 9.90
N ASN A 102 2.87 42.22 9.96
CA ASN A 102 3.07 40.94 10.67
C ASN A 102 3.59 39.85 9.71
N ILE A 103 4.80 40.00 9.16
CA ILE A 103 5.42 39.03 8.23
C ILE A 103 6.72 38.46 8.83
N LEU A 104 6.87 37.13 8.78
CA LEU A 104 8.15 36.47 9.07
C LEU A 104 9.09 36.61 7.86
N GLN A 105 10.21 37.30 8.04
CA GLN A 105 11.18 37.60 6.97
C GLN A 105 12.27 36.53 6.81
N SER A 106 12.71 35.91 7.90
CA SER A 106 13.82 34.96 7.84
C SER A 106 13.86 33.92 8.96
N VAL A 107 14.61 32.86 8.69
CA VAL A 107 14.91 31.74 9.59
C VAL A 107 16.42 31.59 9.72
N SER A 108 16.94 31.75 10.93
CA SER A 108 18.36 31.73 11.24
C SER A 108 18.75 30.43 11.97
N LEU A 109 19.62 29.62 11.36
CA LEU A 109 20.09 28.34 11.92
C LEU A 109 21.49 28.54 12.51
N ASN A 110 21.61 28.58 13.83
CA ASN A 110 22.79 29.08 14.52
C ASN A 110 23.48 28.04 15.41
N ILE A 111 24.71 27.69 15.05
CA ILE A 111 25.62 26.96 15.93
C ILE A 111 26.19 27.91 16.99
N ARG A 112 26.07 27.54 18.26
CA ARG A 112 26.73 28.18 19.41
C ARG A 112 28.11 27.57 19.66
N ASP A 113 28.91 28.26 20.47
CA ASP A 113 30.15 27.77 21.10
C ASP A 113 31.24 27.22 20.16
N GLY A 114 31.19 27.57 18.87
CA GLY A 114 32.21 27.19 17.88
C GLY A 114 32.10 25.73 17.38
N GLY A 115 30.91 25.12 17.48
CA GLY A 115 30.64 23.79 16.93
C GLY A 115 30.94 23.67 15.43
N GLN A 116 31.32 22.48 14.98
CA GLN A 116 31.75 22.19 13.60
C GLN A 116 30.74 21.31 12.86
N CYS A 117 30.90 21.21 11.54
CA CYS A 117 30.12 20.28 10.72
C CYS A 117 30.59 18.84 10.96
N GLU A 118 29.99 18.15 11.94
CA GLU A 118 30.24 16.73 12.22
C GLU A 118 29.95 15.88 10.96
N GLN A 119 30.85 14.97 10.59
CA GLN A 119 30.67 14.13 9.40
C GLN A 119 29.51 13.13 9.55
N TYR A 120 29.46 12.42 10.69
CA TYR A 120 28.45 11.40 10.98
C TYR A 120 27.98 11.53 12.44
N ILE A 121 26.67 11.42 12.65
CA ILE A 121 26.06 11.44 13.98
C ILE A 121 26.55 10.24 14.83
N GLN A 122 26.99 10.51 16.05
CA GLN A 122 27.48 9.51 17.00
C GLN A 122 26.38 9.15 18.02
N PRO A 123 26.47 8.00 18.73
CA PRO A 123 25.50 7.64 19.78
C PRO A 123 25.41 8.68 20.92
N THR A 124 26.48 9.46 21.11
CA THR A 124 26.59 10.50 22.14
C THR A 124 26.53 11.92 21.56
N SER A 125 26.25 12.09 20.26
CA SER A 125 26.07 13.43 19.67
C SER A 125 24.86 14.12 20.32
N ASN A 126 25.03 15.38 20.70
CA ASN A 126 23.93 16.19 21.24
C ASN A 126 22.93 16.51 20.12
N GLU A 127 21.63 16.29 20.35
CA GLU A 127 20.54 16.65 19.43
C GLU A 127 19.62 17.74 20.01
N THR A 128 20.01 18.35 21.13
CA THR A 128 19.28 19.44 21.80
C THR A 128 19.27 20.71 20.96
N TYR A 129 18.15 21.41 20.93
CA TYR A 129 18.03 22.73 20.31
C TYR A 129 17.06 23.65 21.07
N THR A 130 17.15 24.94 20.79
CA THR A 130 16.12 25.93 21.14
C THR A 130 15.59 26.57 19.86
N LEU A 131 14.28 26.58 19.65
CA LEU A 131 13.63 27.33 18.58
C LEU A 131 12.86 28.49 19.21
N THR A 132 13.23 29.71 18.82
CA THR A 132 12.50 30.93 19.21
C THR A 132 11.95 31.62 17.97
N ILE A 133 10.74 32.15 18.08
CA ILE A 133 10.13 33.05 17.10
C ILE A 133 9.71 34.28 17.89
N SER A 134 10.16 35.45 17.46
CA SER A 134 9.76 36.73 18.03
C SER A 134 10.00 37.84 17.02
N GLN A 135 9.12 38.83 16.97
CA GLN A 135 9.13 39.86 15.92
C GLN A 135 9.01 39.20 14.54
N GLN A 136 9.85 39.58 13.57
CA GLN A 136 9.78 39.12 12.18
C GLN A 136 10.86 38.05 11.84
N ILE A 137 11.46 37.40 12.85
CA ILE A 137 12.57 36.43 12.68
C ILE A 137 12.33 35.16 13.52
N ALA A 138 12.65 34.01 12.92
CA ALA A 138 12.74 32.71 13.60
C ALA A 138 14.22 32.33 13.78
N ILE A 139 14.58 31.79 14.95
CA ILE A 139 15.96 31.43 15.31
C ILE A 139 15.96 30.00 15.88
N VAL A 140 16.66 29.08 15.19
CA VAL A 140 17.00 27.76 15.71
C VAL A 140 18.44 27.79 16.18
N GLU A 141 18.69 27.43 17.44
CA GLU A 141 20.04 27.39 18.03
C GLU A 141 20.37 26.01 18.62
N SER A 142 21.62 25.57 18.43
CA SER A 142 22.16 24.33 19.01
C SER A 142 23.68 24.43 19.18
N THR A 143 24.27 23.49 19.93
CA THR A 143 25.73 23.29 19.97
C THR A 143 26.23 22.36 18.85
N THR A 144 25.33 21.72 18.08
CA THR A 144 25.65 20.77 17.01
C THR A 144 24.77 20.98 15.79
N ILE A 145 25.23 20.51 14.62
CA ILE A 145 24.41 20.50 13.41
C ILE A 145 23.21 19.55 13.53
N TRP A 146 23.28 18.53 14.39
CA TRP A 146 22.20 17.56 14.58
C TRP A 146 21.00 18.20 15.27
N GLY A 147 21.22 19.03 16.30
CA GLY A 147 20.15 19.81 16.93
C GLY A 147 19.50 20.79 15.95
N LEU A 148 20.28 21.43 15.07
CA LEU A 148 19.73 22.29 14.01
C LEU A 148 18.82 21.50 13.05
N LEU A 149 19.17 20.27 12.67
CA LEU A 149 18.30 19.42 11.85
C LEU A 149 16.96 19.09 12.53
N ARG A 150 16.97 18.83 13.85
CA ARG A 150 15.73 18.54 14.61
C ARG A 150 14.87 19.79 14.80
N GLY A 151 15.49 20.94 15.03
CA GLY A 151 14.82 22.22 15.14
C GLY A 151 14.24 22.74 13.83
N LEU A 152 14.89 22.47 12.70
CA LEU A 152 14.37 22.80 11.38
C LEU A 152 13.16 21.93 10.99
N GLU A 153 13.13 20.64 11.36
CA GLU A 153 11.90 19.84 11.25
C GLU A 153 10.79 20.49 12.09
N THR A 154 11.01 20.74 13.38
CA THR A 154 10.01 21.37 14.26
C THR A 154 9.51 22.72 13.73
N PHE A 155 10.39 23.57 13.20
CA PHE A 155 9.98 24.80 12.50
C PHE A 155 9.04 24.50 11.33
N SER A 156 9.37 23.52 10.48
CA SER A 156 8.54 23.12 9.33
C SER A 156 7.19 22.48 9.70
N GLN A 157 7.00 22.11 10.97
CA GLN A 157 5.73 21.61 11.50
C GLN A 157 4.85 22.75 12.03
N LEU A 158 5.45 23.84 12.49
CA LEU A 158 4.75 25.05 12.95
C LEU A 158 4.23 25.91 11.79
N VAL A 159 4.80 25.77 10.58
CA VAL A 159 4.32 26.43 9.36
C VAL A 159 3.13 25.67 8.77
N TYR A 160 2.01 26.36 8.61
CA TYR A 160 0.79 25.80 8.02
C TYR A 160 0.08 26.80 7.10
N ILE A 161 -0.84 26.29 6.28
CA ILE A 161 -1.74 27.10 5.45
C ILE A 161 -3.06 27.24 6.22
N ASN A 162 -3.56 28.47 6.37
CA ASN A 162 -4.83 28.73 7.05
C ASN A 162 -6.04 28.52 6.10
N LYS A 163 -7.25 28.58 6.66
CA LYS A 163 -8.53 28.48 5.92
C LYS A 163 -8.71 29.51 4.79
N ASP A 164 -7.92 30.58 4.80
CA ASP A 164 -7.97 31.69 3.85
C ASP A 164 -6.82 31.60 2.82
N ASN A 165 -6.17 30.42 2.73
CA ASN A 165 -5.03 30.06 1.88
C ASN A 165 -3.72 30.85 2.08
N TYR A 166 -3.57 31.58 3.19
CA TYR A 166 -2.29 32.20 3.53
C TYR A 166 -1.38 31.23 4.29
N VAL A 167 -0.07 31.27 4.02
CA VAL A 167 0.94 30.58 4.84
C VAL A 167 1.19 31.39 6.12
N VAL A 168 1.12 30.73 7.28
CA VAL A 168 1.15 31.36 8.60
C VAL A 168 1.92 30.54 9.64
N ILE A 169 2.33 31.22 10.71
CA ILE A 169 2.97 30.66 11.91
C ILE A 169 2.66 31.54 13.14
N ASN A 170 2.78 31.03 14.36
CA ASN A 170 2.56 31.80 15.58
C ASN A 170 3.64 32.88 15.77
N SER A 171 3.25 34.08 16.19
CA SER A 171 4.13 35.26 16.25
C SER A 171 5.18 35.22 17.37
N THR A 172 4.88 34.47 18.42
CA THR A 172 5.77 34.23 19.55
C THR A 172 5.80 32.74 19.80
N VAL A 173 6.97 32.11 19.65
CA VAL A 173 7.19 30.70 20.00
C VAL A 173 8.49 30.61 20.81
N ASN A 174 8.48 29.79 21.86
CA ASN A 174 9.68 29.39 22.56
C ASN A 174 9.61 27.88 22.84
N ILE A 175 10.48 27.14 22.17
CA ILE A 175 10.65 25.70 22.28
C ILE A 175 12.06 25.40 22.79
N VAL A 176 12.15 24.56 23.82
CA VAL A 176 13.40 23.95 24.29
C VAL A 176 13.20 22.45 24.20
N ASP A 177 14.04 21.76 23.43
CA ASP A 177 13.77 20.38 23.03
C ASP A 177 15.03 19.54 22.87
N SER A 178 14.92 18.27 23.23
CA SER A 178 15.99 17.29 23.21
C SER A 178 15.39 15.87 23.22
N PRO A 179 16.09 14.85 22.71
CA PRO A 179 15.61 13.49 22.79
C PRO A 179 15.72 12.95 24.22
N ARG A 180 14.69 12.23 24.66
CA ARG A 180 14.72 11.44 25.90
C ARG A 180 15.68 10.25 25.83
N PHE A 181 15.81 9.63 24.65
CA PHE A 181 16.70 8.49 24.41
C PHE A 181 17.61 8.72 23.19
N HIS A 182 18.86 8.26 23.28
CA HIS A 182 19.87 8.50 22.24
C HIS A 182 19.84 7.48 21.08
N HIS A 183 19.22 6.33 21.27
CA HIS A 183 19.04 5.31 20.24
C HIS A 183 17.56 5.20 19.87
N ARG A 184 17.20 5.65 18.66
CA ARG A 184 15.81 5.73 18.21
C ARG A 184 15.71 5.16 16.79
N GLY A 185 15.47 3.85 16.72
CA GLY A 185 15.66 3.04 15.52
C GLY A 185 14.39 2.69 14.75
N ILE A 186 14.56 2.49 13.45
CA ILE A 186 13.69 1.65 12.61
C ILE A 186 14.54 0.50 12.09
N MET A 187 14.09 -0.73 12.28
CA MET A 187 14.67 -1.90 11.63
C MET A 187 13.84 -2.27 10.40
N LEU A 188 14.50 -2.37 9.23
CA LEU A 188 13.91 -2.93 8.01
C LEU A 188 14.65 -4.20 7.59
N ASP A 189 13.87 -5.25 7.39
CA ASP A 189 14.25 -6.49 6.71
C ASP A 189 14.29 -6.27 5.20
N SER A 190 15.39 -6.65 4.57
CA SER A 190 15.59 -6.59 3.12
C SER A 190 15.96 -7.92 2.47
N SER A 191 15.84 -9.01 3.23
CA SER A 191 16.16 -10.37 2.81
C SER A 191 14.91 -11.18 2.48
N ARG A 192 13.87 -11.11 3.32
CA ARG A 192 12.60 -11.82 3.14
C ARG A 192 11.86 -11.33 1.87
N HIS A 193 11.97 -10.04 1.60
CA HIS A 193 11.71 -9.38 0.33
C HIS A 193 12.77 -8.31 0.08
N PHE A 194 13.17 -8.12 -1.18
CA PHE A 194 14.09 -7.03 -1.54
C PHE A 194 13.40 -5.66 -1.41
N LEU A 195 14.07 -4.69 -0.77
CA LEU A 195 13.57 -3.33 -0.60
C LEU A 195 14.29 -2.37 -1.56
N PRO A 196 13.64 -1.86 -2.62
CA PRO A 196 14.33 -0.99 -3.57
C PRO A 196 14.90 0.26 -2.90
N VAL A 197 16.16 0.60 -3.19
CA VAL A 197 16.87 1.75 -2.61
C VAL A 197 16.05 3.05 -2.56
N PRO A 198 15.28 3.42 -3.60
CA PRO A 198 14.40 4.59 -3.52
C PRO A 198 13.33 4.53 -2.40
N ILE A 199 12.79 3.35 -2.08
CA ILE A 199 11.84 3.14 -0.97
C ILE A 199 12.57 3.28 0.39
N ILE A 200 13.77 2.71 0.51
CA ILE A 200 14.63 2.90 1.70
C ILE A 200 14.90 4.39 1.93
N LYS A 201 15.22 5.12 0.85
CA LYS A 201 15.44 6.57 0.88
C LYS A 201 14.19 7.36 1.28
N LYS A 202 12.99 7.01 0.78
CA LYS A 202 11.73 7.56 1.31
C LYS A 202 11.53 7.25 2.80
N ASN A 203 11.87 6.05 3.27
CA ASN A 203 11.76 5.74 4.69
C ASN A 203 12.70 6.60 5.56
N LEU A 204 13.95 6.80 5.12
CA LEU A 204 14.92 7.68 5.78
C LEU A 204 14.44 9.14 5.84
N ASP A 205 13.70 9.63 4.83
CA ASP A 205 13.01 10.92 4.91
C ASP A 205 11.95 10.95 6.03
N VAL A 206 11.08 9.94 6.12
CA VAL A 206 10.06 9.87 7.19
C VAL A 206 10.68 9.72 8.58
N MET A 207 11.79 8.99 8.70
CA MET A 207 12.56 8.91 9.93
C MET A 207 13.10 10.28 10.37
N SER A 208 13.61 11.09 9.43
CA SER A 208 13.99 12.48 9.69
C SER A 208 12.81 13.31 10.18
N TYR A 209 11.64 13.17 9.54
CA TYR A 209 10.42 13.90 9.91
C TYR A 209 9.89 13.51 11.29
N ASN A 210 10.25 12.32 11.78
CA ASN A 210 9.90 11.79 13.10
C ASN A 210 11.04 11.89 14.13
N LYS A 211 12.15 12.58 13.80
CA LYS A 211 13.33 12.71 14.67
C LYS A 211 13.98 11.38 15.10
N LEU A 212 13.79 10.29 14.34
CA LEU A 212 14.50 9.02 14.52
C LEU A 212 15.95 9.16 14.02
N ASN A 213 16.88 8.38 14.59
CA ASN A 213 18.32 8.57 14.36
C ASN A 213 19.12 7.28 14.09
N VAL A 214 18.47 6.12 14.01
CA VAL A 214 19.07 4.84 13.60
C VAL A 214 18.22 4.18 12.53
N PHE A 215 18.85 3.86 11.40
CA PHE A 215 18.37 2.86 10.46
C PHE A 215 19.14 1.57 10.73
N HIS A 216 18.46 0.60 11.34
CA HIS A 216 18.96 -0.75 11.50
C HIS A 216 18.59 -1.51 10.21
N TRP A 217 19.60 -1.91 9.45
CA TRP A 217 19.42 -2.53 8.14
C TRP A 217 19.71 -4.02 8.26
N HIS A 218 18.64 -4.80 8.35
CA HIS A 218 18.69 -6.25 8.29
C HIS A 218 18.92 -6.67 6.82
N LEU A 219 20.19 -6.89 6.49
CA LEU A 219 20.69 -6.97 5.11
C LEU A 219 20.52 -8.35 4.48
N VAL A 220 20.65 -9.42 5.27
CA VAL A 220 20.75 -10.82 4.81
C VAL A 220 20.10 -11.75 5.84
N ASP A 221 19.47 -12.81 5.37
CA ASP A 221 18.78 -13.84 6.18
C ASP A 221 18.74 -15.16 5.38
N ASP A 222 17.89 -16.11 5.75
CA ASP A 222 17.62 -17.33 5.00
C ASP A 222 17.16 -17.06 3.55
N GLN A 223 16.29 -16.08 3.34
CA GLN A 223 15.54 -15.92 2.09
C GLN A 223 16.37 -15.32 0.96
N SER A 224 17.27 -14.37 1.24
CA SER A 224 18.24 -13.92 0.25
C SER A 224 19.49 -13.27 0.84
N PHE A 225 20.54 -13.18 0.02
CA PHE A 225 21.76 -12.43 0.30
C PHE A 225 21.91 -11.29 -0.72
N PRO A 226 21.18 -10.17 -0.58
CA PRO A 226 21.23 -9.07 -1.54
C PRO A 226 22.48 -8.20 -1.42
N PHE A 227 23.25 -8.26 -0.33
CA PHE A 227 24.46 -7.44 -0.17
C PHE A 227 25.59 -7.90 -1.13
N GLU A 228 26.04 -7.05 -2.05
CA GLU A 228 27.20 -7.38 -2.91
C GLU A 228 28.50 -7.24 -2.10
N SER A 229 29.11 -8.36 -1.67
CA SER A 229 30.42 -8.38 -1.02
C SER A 229 31.56 -8.33 -2.05
N GLU A 230 32.49 -7.39 -1.87
CA GLU A 230 33.74 -7.32 -2.64
C GLU A 230 34.65 -8.54 -2.41
N ALA A 231 34.68 -9.06 -1.17
CA ALA A 231 35.48 -10.23 -0.81
C ALA A 231 34.88 -11.55 -1.30
N PHE A 232 33.55 -11.64 -1.36
CA PHE A 232 32.82 -12.86 -1.71
C PHE A 232 31.63 -12.57 -2.67
N PRO A 233 31.87 -12.16 -3.94
CA PRO A 233 30.80 -11.82 -4.88
C PRO A 233 29.80 -12.98 -5.15
N GLU A 234 30.26 -14.22 -4.97
CA GLU A 234 29.44 -15.43 -5.07
C GLU A 234 28.28 -15.47 -4.07
N LEU A 235 28.36 -14.76 -2.94
CA LEU A 235 27.26 -14.67 -1.96
C LEU A 235 26.02 -14.03 -2.59
N SER A 236 26.14 -12.84 -3.19
CA SER A 236 25.01 -12.20 -3.88
C SER A 236 24.70 -12.86 -5.22
N ALA A 237 25.71 -13.27 -6.00
CA ALA A 237 25.49 -13.89 -7.31
C ALA A 237 24.73 -15.23 -7.27
N LYS A 238 24.62 -15.89 -6.10
CA LYS A 238 23.87 -17.15 -5.91
C LYS A 238 22.84 -17.12 -4.78
N GLY A 239 22.98 -16.21 -3.82
CA GLY A 239 22.07 -16.05 -2.68
C GLY A 239 21.03 -14.94 -2.85
N ALA A 240 21.25 -13.94 -3.71
CA ALA A 240 20.22 -12.95 -4.03
C ALA A 240 19.08 -13.55 -4.86
N PHE A 241 17.90 -12.93 -4.80
CA PHE A 241 16.73 -13.38 -5.58
C PHE A 241 16.96 -13.35 -7.10
N SER A 242 17.61 -12.31 -7.61
CA SER A 242 18.26 -12.27 -8.93
C SER A 242 19.31 -11.17 -8.95
N ALA A 243 20.08 -11.05 -10.05
CA ALA A 243 21.04 -9.96 -10.25
C ALA A 243 20.43 -8.54 -10.15
N ASP A 244 19.13 -8.37 -10.37
CA ASP A 244 18.44 -7.07 -10.23
C ASP A 244 18.06 -6.73 -8.78
N HIS A 245 18.21 -7.68 -7.84
CA HIS A 245 17.78 -7.59 -6.43
C HIS A 245 19.00 -7.65 -5.51
N VAL A 246 19.98 -6.79 -5.82
CA VAL A 246 21.31 -6.71 -5.19
C VAL A 246 21.58 -5.26 -4.78
N TYR A 247 22.17 -5.05 -3.61
CA TYR A 247 22.70 -3.75 -3.16
C TYR A 247 24.19 -3.66 -3.52
N THR A 248 24.50 -2.92 -4.57
CA THR A 248 25.88 -2.70 -5.02
C THR A 248 26.65 -1.80 -4.03
N PRO A 249 27.99 -1.70 -4.14
CA PRO A 249 28.77 -0.69 -3.43
C PRO A 249 28.26 0.75 -3.62
N SER A 250 27.65 1.06 -4.78
CA SER A 250 27.05 2.38 -5.02
C SER A 250 25.72 2.57 -4.29
N ASP A 251 24.88 1.53 -4.24
CA ASP A 251 23.59 1.56 -3.54
C ASP A 251 23.75 1.73 -2.03
N VAL A 252 24.66 0.95 -1.44
CA VAL A 252 25.00 1.03 -0.01
C VAL A 252 25.54 2.42 0.33
N ALA A 253 26.40 2.99 -0.53
CA ALA A 253 26.92 4.36 -0.34
C ALA A 253 25.82 5.44 -0.44
N ASP A 254 24.90 5.32 -1.41
CA ASP A 254 23.79 6.28 -1.59
C ASP A 254 22.79 6.25 -0.42
N VAL A 255 22.48 5.05 0.11
CA VAL A 255 21.66 4.90 1.33
C VAL A 255 22.34 5.53 2.55
N ILE A 256 23.65 5.29 2.73
CA ILE A 256 24.43 5.85 3.84
C ILE A 256 24.52 7.38 3.75
N GLU A 257 24.76 7.93 2.56
CA GLU A 257 24.82 9.39 2.35
C GLU A 257 23.46 10.05 2.57
N HIS A 258 22.38 9.47 2.05
CA HIS A 258 21.02 9.98 2.25
C HIS A 258 20.60 9.94 3.73
N ALA A 259 21.08 8.95 4.50
CA ALA A 259 20.93 8.89 5.95
C ALA A 259 21.78 9.95 6.68
N ARG A 260 23.06 10.13 6.27
CA ARG A 260 23.98 11.13 6.84
C ARG A 260 23.44 12.56 6.74
N LEU A 261 22.92 12.95 5.57
CA LEU A 261 22.27 14.25 5.30
C LEU A 261 20.96 14.50 6.10
N ARG A 262 20.54 13.52 6.91
CA ARG A 262 19.38 13.57 7.83
C ARG A 262 19.78 13.32 9.28
N GLY A 263 21.07 13.10 9.57
CA GLY A 263 21.55 12.73 10.90
C GLY A 263 20.99 11.39 11.36
N ILE A 264 21.04 10.37 10.49
CA ILE A 264 20.64 8.99 10.79
C ILE A 264 21.87 8.10 10.68
N ARG A 265 22.13 7.27 11.71
CA ARG A 265 23.14 6.22 11.70
C ARG A 265 22.63 5.03 10.90
N VAL A 266 23.39 4.50 9.94
CA VAL A 266 23.09 3.19 9.33
C VAL A 266 23.88 2.11 10.07
N ILE A 267 23.18 1.20 10.74
CA ILE A 267 23.77 0.05 11.41
C ILE A 267 23.44 -1.19 10.56
N PRO A 268 24.44 -1.84 9.95
CA PRO A 268 24.23 -3.08 9.23
C PRO A 268 24.06 -4.24 10.23
N GLU A 269 23.14 -5.15 9.92
CA GLU A 269 23.11 -6.48 10.50
C GLU A 269 23.66 -7.51 9.52
N ILE A 270 24.47 -8.43 10.01
CA ILE A 270 24.86 -9.66 9.31
C ILE A 270 24.64 -10.80 10.30
N ASP A 271 23.42 -11.32 10.33
CA ASP A 271 23.02 -12.35 11.27
C ASP A 271 23.67 -13.71 10.94
N THR A 272 24.17 -14.33 12.00
CA THR A 272 24.81 -15.65 12.07
C THR A 272 24.83 -16.10 13.54
N PRO A 273 24.72 -17.39 13.90
CA PRO A 273 24.76 -18.58 13.04
C PRO A 273 23.38 -19.09 12.61
N GLY A 274 22.29 -18.46 13.05
CA GLY A 274 20.95 -18.62 12.50
C GLY A 274 20.87 -18.13 11.05
N HIS A 275 19.67 -18.08 10.48
CA HIS A 275 19.31 -17.25 9.30
C HIS A 275 20.32 -17.26 8.13
N THR A 276 20.88 -18.43 7.81
CA THR A 276 22.05 -18.57 6.91
C THR A 276 21.79 -19.44 5.67
N PHE A 277 20.54 -19.83 5.37
CA PHE A 277 20.19 -20.61 4.17
C PHE A 277 20.64 -19.93 2.85
N SER A 278 20.56 -18.60 2.73
CA SER A 278 20.98 -17.89 1.50
C SER A 278 22.47 -18.07 1.19
N TRP A 279 23.30 -18.17 2.24
CA TRP A 279 24.75 -18.39 2.15
C TRP A 279 25.07 -19.81 1.66
N SER A 280 24.20 -20.80 1.96
CA SER A 280 24.39 -22.21 1.54
C SER A 280 24.44 -22.39 0.02
N LYS A 281 23.89 -21.42 -0.73
CA LYS A 281 23.87 -21.39 -2.20
C LYS A 281 25.25 -21.15 -2.81
N SER A 282 26.20 -20.58 -2.07
CA SER A 282 27.58 -20.33 -2.51
C SER A 282 28.64 -21.01 -1.65
N MET A 283 28.37 -21.20 -0.35
CA MET A 283 29.31 -21.76 0.63
C MET A 283 28.67 -22.89 1.47
N HIS A 284 28.08 -23.88 0.79
CA HIS A 284 27.44 -25.07 1.39
C HIS A 284 28.28 -25.77 2.49
N GLU A 285 29.61 -25.70 2.40
CA GLU A 285 30.57 -26.27 3.35
C GLU A 285 30.60 -25.58 4.73
N LEU A 286 29.94 -24.42 4.87
CA LEU A 286 29.80 -23.70 6.14
C LEU A 286 28.56 -24.13 6.93
N ILE A 287 27.58 -24.79 6.29
CA ILE A 287 26.28 -25.10 6.89
C ILE A 287 26.30 -26.47 7.58
N THR A 288 25.46 -26.60 8.60
CA THR A 288 25.24 -27.86 9.30
C THR A 288 24.33 -28.77 8.49
N VAL A 289 24.82 -29.96 8.15
CA VAL A 289 23.95 -31.05 7.66
C VAL A 289 23.21 -31.65 8.86
N CYS A 290 21.88 -31.54 8.89
CA CYS A 290 21.05 -32.13 9.94
C CYS A 290 20.86 -33.64 9.74
N TRP A 291 20.59 -34.38 10.81
CA TRP A 291 20.43 -35.83 10.79
C TRP A 291 19.13 -36.29 11.45
N ALA A 292 18.52 -37.33 10.90
CA ALA A 292 17.32 -37.98 11.41
C ALA A 292 17.42 -39.49 11.17
N ASN A 293 16.98 -40.30 12.15
CA ASN A 293 16.96 -41.76 12.03
C ASN A 293 18.29 -42.40 11.56
N GLY A 294 19.42 -41.84 12.00
CA GLY A 294 20.77 -42.33 11.65
C GLY A 294 21.25 -42.01 10.24
N LYS A 295 20.61 -41.06 9.54
CA LYS A 295 21.01 -40.57 8.21
C LYS A 295 21.03 -39.04 8.18
N PRO A 296 21.85 -38.41 7.31
CA PRO A 296 21.66 -37.00 6.99
C PRO A 296 20.30 -36.82 6.29
N TYR A 297 19.62 -35.72 6.58
CA TYR A 297 18.47 -35.24 5.81
C TYR A 297 18.67 -33.78 5.46
N GLN A 298 18.14 -33.35 4.33
CA GLN A 298 18.04 -31.94 4.00
C GLN A 298 16.72 -31.41 4.54
N ALA A 299 16.77 -30.26 5.20
CA ALA A 299 15.60 -29.58 5.73
C ALA A 299 14.67 -29.14 4.59
N ILE A 300 13.36 -29.23 4.80
CA ILE A 300 12.38 -28.80 3.81
C ILE A 300 12.14 -27.31 3.99
N TYR A 301 12.78 -26.50 3.13
CA TYR A 301 12.66 -25.04 3.14
C TYR A 301 11.20 -24.56 3.09
N GLY A 302 10.95 -23.35 3.59
CA GLY A 302 9.60 -22.80 3.80
C GLY A 302 8.82 -23.45 4.96
N VAL A 303 9.33 -24.56 5.50
CA VAL A 303 8.81 -25.27 6.69
C VAL A 303 9.91 -25.48 7.75
N GLN A 304 11.18 -25.42 7.34
CA GLN A 304 12.35 -25.79 8.14
C GLN A 304 13.58 -24.90 7.82
N GLY A 305 13.38 -23.62 7.46
CA GLY A 305 14.46 -22.69 7.10
C GLY A 305 15.51 -22.56 8.22
N GLU A 306 15.00 -22.34 9.43
CA GLU A 306 15.64 -22.38 10.76
C GLU A 306 16.79 -23.39 10.93
N MET A 307 16.77 -24.50 10.16
CA MET A 307 17.70 -25.62 10.31
C MET A 307 19.00 -25.48 9.50
N GLU A 308 19.08 -24.64 8.46
CA GLU A 308 20.32 -24.45 7.67
C GLU A 308 21.29 -23.44 8.34
N ILE A 309 21.66 -23.74 9.60
CA ILE A 309 22.55 -22.95 10.46
C ILE A 309 24.04 -23.22 10.23
N PHE A 310 24.89 -22.20 10.41
CA PHE A 310 26.35 -22.32 10.36
C PHE A 310 26.89 -23.42 11.29
N ASN A 311 27.95 -24.11 10.85
CA ASN A 311 28.57 -25.20 11.59
C ASN A 311 29.78 -24.70 12.43
N PRO A 312 29.67 -24.59 13.77
CA PRO A 312 30.72 -24.02 14.63
C PRO A 312 32.00 -24.86 14.70
N SER A 313 31.96 -26.13 14.27
CA SER A 313 33.16 -26.99 14.18
C SER A 313 34.05 -26.70 12.96
N VAL A 314 33.59 -25.88 12.00
CA VAL A 314 34.30 -25.60 10.74
C VAL A 314 35.12 -24.31 10.87
N PRO A 315 36.47 -24.37 10.90
CA PRO A 315 37.30 -23.18 11.11
C PRO A 315 37.11 -22.09 10.03
N ARG A 316 36.70 -22.49 8.82
CA ARG A 316 36.49 -21.57 7.70
C ARG A 316 35.34 -20.58 7.92
N VAL A 317 34.34 -20.93 8.73
CA VAL A 317 33.25 -20.00 9.11
C VAL A 317 33.84 -18.72 9.69
N TYR A 318 34.72 -18.86 10.68
CA TYR A 318 35.36 -17.72 11.35
C TYR A 318 36.29 -16.93 10.41
N THR A 319 36.94 -17.56 9.42
CA THR A 319 37.76 -16.82 8.43
C THR A 319 36.91 -16.05 7.43
N VAL A 320 35.73 -16.56 7.06
CA VAL A 320 34.77 -15.85 6.20
C VAL A 320 34.18 -14.67 6.96
N MET A 321 33.76 -14.87 8.21
CA MET A 321 33.23 -13.78 9.06
C MET A 321 34.27 -12.71 9.38
N ASP A 322 35.53 -13.06 9.67
CA ASP A 322 36.59 -12.06 9.85
C ASP A 322 36.82 -11.21 8.59
N THR A 323 36.78 -11.84 7.41
CA THR A 323 36.93 -11.13 6.13
C THR A 323 35.73 -10.25 5.83
N LEU A 324 34.50 -10.76 5.98
CA LEU A 324 33.27 -10.04 5.67
C LEU A 324 33.00 -8.91 6.68
N LEU A 325 33.20 -9.13 7.98
CA LEU A 325 33.01 -8.07 8.99
C LEU A 325 34.06 -6.97 8.86
N ARG A 326 35.27 -7.25 8.36
CA ARG A 326 36.24 -6.21 7.94
C ARG A 326 35.72 -5.40 6.74
N GLU A 327 35.07 -6.05 5.77
CA GLU A 327 34.47 -5.36 4.62
C GLU A 327 33.31 -4.46 5.05
N VAL A 328 32.39 -4.99 5.86
CA VAL A 328 31.26 -4.26 6.43
C VAL A 328 31.76 -3.10 7.29
N LYS A 329 32.76 -3.28 8.17
CA LYS A 329 33.33 -2.20 8.98
C LYS A 329 34.05 -1.11 8.16
N ARG A 330 34.52 -1.44 6.95
CA ARG A 330 35.06 -0.45 5.98
C ARG A 330 33.95 0.30 5.25
N ARG A 331 32.87 -0.38 4.87
CA ARG A 331 31.78 0.19 4.04
C ARG A 331 30.73 0.96 4.84
N PHE A 332 30.50 0.59 6.09
CA PHE A 332 29.54 1.26 6.98
C PHE A 332 30.29 2.16 8.00
N PRO A 333 30.06 3.49 7.99
CA PRO A 333 30.70 4.44 8.92
C PRO A 333 30.37 4.23 10.40
N SER A 334 29.32 3.47 10.71
CA SER A 334 28.96 3.08 12.08
C SER A 334 30.10 2.33 12.78
N ASN A 335 30.30 2.61 14.07
CA ASN A 335 31.16 1.77 14.92
C ASN A 335 30.43 0.53 15.47
N TYR A 336 29.13 0.39 15.17
CA TYR A 336 28.30 -0.76 15.50
C TYR A 336 27.97 -1.59 14.27
N ILE A 337 28.02 -2.91 14.44
CA ILE A 337 27.46 -3.91 13.53
C ILE A 337 26.57 -4.80 14.40
N HIS A 338 25.34 -5.06 13.96
CA HIS A 338 24.47 -6.06 14.58
C HIS A 338 24.90 -7.44 14.09
N LEU A 339 25.07 -8.39 15.00
CA LEU A 339 25.53 -9.74 14.70
C LEU A 339 24.40 -10.77 14.62
N GLY A 340 23.17 -10.33 14.92
CA GLY A 340 22.01 -11.18 15.14
C GLY A 340 22.21 -12.12 16.32
N MET A 341 22.41 -13.40 16.01
CA MET A 341 22.57 -14.55 16.92
C MET A 341 21.28 -15.00 17.63
N ASP A 342 20.12 -14.81 17.01
CA ASP A 342 18.81 -15.29 17.44
C ASP A 342 18.36 -16.60 16.74
N GLU A 343 17.25 -17.15 17.24
CA GLU A 343 16.46 -18.31 16.75
C GLU A 343 17.20 -19.60 16.31
N VAL A 344 18.49 -19.75 16.63
CA VAL A 344 19.34 -20.85 16.15
C VAL A 344 18.79 -22.24 16.53
N TYR A 345 18.62 -23.09 15.51
CA TYR A 345 18.01 -24.42 15.69
C TYR A 345 18.99 -25.49 16.22
N ASP A 346 19.27 -25.43 17.53
CA ASP A 346 20.07 -26.37 18.34
C ASP A 346 19.98 -27.86 17.91
N LYS A 347 18.76 -28.31 17.59
CA LYS A 347 18.47 -29.70 17.25
C LYS A 347 19.22 -30.16 15.99
N CYS A 348 19.50 -29.28 15.03
CA CYS A 348 20.32 -29.63 13.86
C CYS A 348 21.78 -29.90 14.27
N TRP A 349 22.41 -29.01 15.05
CA TRP A 349 23.75 -29.24 15.59
C TRP A 349 23.86 -30.54 16.39
N LEU A 350 22.96 -30.75 17.36
CA LEU A 350 22.96 -31.92 18.23
C LEU A 350 22.64 -33.23 17.50
N SER A 351 21.98 -33.16 16.33
CA SER A 351 21.77 -34.35 15.49
C SER A 351 23.03 -34.80 14.76
N ASN A 352 23.96 -33.88 14.47
CA ASN A 352 25.08 -34.14 13.60
C ASN A 352 26.18 -34.96 14.32
N PRO A 353 26.59 -36.13 13.81
CA PRO A 353 27.56 -36.99 14.48
C PRO A 353 28.99 -36.43 14.44
N ASN A 354 29.34 -35.63 13.43
CA ASN A 354 30.66 -35.00 13.33
C ASN A 354 30.79 -33.87 14.35
N ILE A 355 29.75 -33.03 14.50
CA ILE A 355 29.67 -32.03 15.57
C ILE A 355 29.70 -32.71 16.93
N SER A 356 28.91 -33.78 17.12
CA SER A 356 28.90 -34.56 18.38
C SER A 356 30.28 -35.16 18.74
N GLN A 357 31.02 -35.68 17.77
CA GLN A 357 32.39 -36.19 17.99
C GLN A 357 33.38 -35.04 18.28
N TRP A 358 33.24 -33.92 17.58
CA TRP A 358 34.07 -32.73 17.78
C TRP A 358 33.83 -32.09 19.15
N MET A 359 32.57 -31.98 19.60
CA MET A 359 32.17 -31.52 20.93
C MET A 359 32.92 -32.29 22.03
N GLN A 360 32.99 -33.62 21.93
CA GLN A 360 33.74 -34.46 22.86
C GLN A 360 35.25 -34.16 22.84
N ALA A 361 35.82 -33.81 21.68
CA ALA A 361 37.23 -33.45 21.56
C ALA A 361 37.56 -32.04 22.09
N VAL A 362 36.57 -31.14 22.20
CA VAL A 362 36.73 -29.78 22.76
C VAL A 362 36.03 -29.57 24.12
N ASN A 363 35.57 -30.65 24.76
CA ASN A 363 34.84 -30.65 26.04
C ASN A 363 33.53 -29.84 26.08
N ILE A 364 32.86 -29.66 24.93
CA ILE A 364 31.50 -29.10 24.87
C ILE A 364 30.49 -30.24 25.10
N THR A 365 29.42 -29.98 25.86
CA THR A 365 28.46 -31.02 26.31
C THR A 365 27.01 -30.79 25.89
N ASN A 366 26.66 -29.60 25.41
CA ASN A 366 25.31 -29.21 24.99
C ASN A 366 25.37 -28.10 23.92
N ALA A 367 24.22 -27.75 23.31
CA ALA A 367 24.17 -26.76 22.25
C ALA A 367 24.46 -25.33 22.74
N LYS A 368 24.01 -24.96 23.94
CA LYS A 368 24.43 -23.73 24.63
C LYS A 368 25.97 -23.53 24.65
N GLY A 369 26.74 -24.61 24.82
CA GLY A 369 28.20 -24.55 24.72
C GLY A 369 28.75 -24.42 23.29
N LEU A 370 28.01 -24.86 22.27
CA LEU A 370 28.30 -24.57 20.85
C LEU A 370 28.08 -23.09 20.53
N HIS A 371 26.98 -22.52 21.01
CA HIS A 371 26.69 -21.09 20.92
C HIS A 371 27.76 -20.24 21.59
N THR A 372 28.10 -20.52 22.85
CA THR A 372 29.19 -19.81 23.55
C THR A 372 30.49 -19.89 22.75
N TYR A 373 30.86 -21.08 22.26
CA TYR A 373 32.05 -21.27 21.41
C TYR A 373 31.99 -20.44 20.11
N TYR A 374 30.82 -20.33 19.49
CA TYR A 374 30.61 -19.53 18.27
C TYR A 374 30.70 -18.02 18.57
N ALA A 375 29.86 -17.53 19.49
CA ALA A 375 29.73 -16.13 19.85
C ALA A 375 31.07 -15.55 20.34
N GLU A 376 31.80 -16.24 21.22
CA GLU A 376 33.15 -15.83 21.66
C GLU A 376 34.09 -15.50 20.48
N ARG A 377 34.02 -16.27 19.39
CA ARG A 377 34.91 -16.11 18.23
C ARG A 377 34.51 -14.91 17.38
N ILE A 378 33.22 -14.71 17.15
CA ILE A 378 32.72 -13.53 16.43
C ILE A 378 32.94 -12.25 17.27
N LEU A 379 32.71 -12.30 18.59
CA LEU A 379 33.00 -11.19 19.50
C LEU A 379 34.51 -10.86 19.57
N ASN A 380 35.38 -11.87 19.47
CA ASN A 380 36.82 -11.66 19.35
C ASN A 380 37.22 -11.08 17.97
N ILE A 381 36.55 -11.47 16.89
CA ILE A 381 36.71 -10.82 15.56
C ILE A 381 36.31 -9.34 15.65
N MET A 382 35.15 -9.03 16.24
CA MET A 382 34.69 -7.65 16.46
C MET A 382 35.70 -6.81 17.25
N ARG A 383 36.29 -7.38 18.31
CA ARG A 383 37.40 -6.78 19.06
C ARG A 383 38.64 -6.52 18.19
N ASN A 384 39.01 -7.46 17.31
CA ASN A 384 40.16 -7.35 16.41
C ASN A 384 39.97 -6.38 15.23
N ILE A 385 38.72 -5.99 14.91
CA ILE A 385 38.39 -4.96 13.91
C ILE A 385 38.00 -3.62 14.54
N SER A 386 38.10 -3.48 15.87
CA SER A 386 37.70 -2.30 16.64
C SER A 386 36.24 -1.87 16.42
N ALA A 387 35.33 -2.84 16.31
CA ALA A 387 33.89 -2.61 16.22
C ALA A 387 33.18 -2.97 17.53
N ALA A 388 32.08 -2.28 17.83
CA ALA A 388 31.18 -2.61 18.93
C ALA A 388 30.07 -3.54 18.41
N PRO A 389 29.85 -4.71 19.03
CA PRO A 389 28.75 -5.58 18.65
C PRO A 389 27.42 -5.06 19.19
N ILE A 390 26.36 -5.26 18.41
CA ILE A 390 25.00 -5.39 18.94
C ILE A 390 24.58 -6.85 18.71
N VAL A 391 23.85 -7.43 19.66
CA VAL A 391 23.34 -8.80 19.61
C VAL A 391 21.90 -8.82 20.10
N TRP A 392 21.08 -9.74 19.59
CA TRP A 392 19.78 -10.02 20.22
C TRP A 392 19.98 -10.64 21.61
N GLN A 393 18.91 -10.62 22.43
CA GLN A 393 18.97 -11.07 23.82
C GLN A 393 19.41 -12.53 24.00
N ASP A 394 19.24 -13.38 22.98
CA ASP A 394 19.52 -14.81 22.98
C ASP A 394 20.94 -15.11 23.50
N VAL A 395 21.95 -14.39 23.00
CA VAL A 395 23.36 -14.51 23.44
C VAL A 395 23.54 -14.20 24.94
N TRP A 396 22.71 -13.29 25.48
CA TRP A 396 22.68 -12.96 26.90
C TRP A 396 21.82 -13.96 27.71
N ASP A 397 20.73 -14.49 27.15
CA ASP A 397 19.94 -15.57 27.76
C ASP A 397 20.77 -16.85 27.93
N GLU A 398 21.66 -17.09 26.98
CA GLU A 398 22.68 -18.12 27.05
C GLU A 398 23.89 -17.78 27.94
N LYS A 399 23.94 -16.59 28.54
CA LYS A 399 24.97 -16.21 29.52
C LYS A 399 26.40 -16.28 28.96
N VAL A 400 26.57 -15.98 27.67
CA VAL A 400 27.88 -15.76 27.04
C VAL A 400 28.56 -14.54 27.68
N GLU A 401 29.88 -14.56 27.84
CA GLU A 401 30.62 -13.38 28.34
C GLU A 401 30.74 -12.31 27.25
N LEU A 402 29.92 -11.25 27.37
CA LEU A 402 29.87 -10.16 26.40
C LEU A 402 30.92 -9.07 26.73
N PRO A 403 31.60 -8.48 25.73
CA PRO A 403 32.39 -7.26 25.92
C PRO A 403 31.55 -6.12 26.53
N GLN A 404 32.13 -5.32 27.43
CA GLN A 404 31.40 -4.23 28.14
C GLN A 404 30.81 -3.15 27.22
N ASN A 405 31.31 -3.03 25.98
CA ASN A 405 30.81 -2.11 24.96
C ASN A 405 29.71 -2.70 24.06
N THR A 406 29.31 -3.95 24.29
CA THR A 406 28.18 -4.61 23.62
C THR A 406 26.88 -3.90 23.95
N ILE A 407 25.98 -3.81 22.97
CA ILE A 407 24.57 -3.50 23.19
C ILE A 407 23.78 -4.80 23.03
N VAL A 408 22.84 -5.07 23.94
CA VAL A 408 21.88 -6.18 23.83
C VAL A 408 20.53 -5.62 23.36
N GLN A 409 19.88 -6.26 22.40
CA GLN A 409 18.55 -5.88 21.93
C GLN A 409 17.48 -6.84 22.48
N VAL A 410 16.61 -6.31 23.34
CA VAL A 410 15.51 -7.07 23.97
C VAL A 410 14.30 -7.09 23.03
N TRP A 411 13.90 -8.30 22.64
CA TRP A 411 12.93 -8.54 21.56
C TRP A 411 11.87 -9.60 21.91
N LYS A 412 12.17 -10.56 22.80
CA LYS A 412 11.20 -11.52 23.34
C LYS A 412 10.71 -11.06 24.70
N ASP A 413 9.47 -11.43 25.01
CA ASP A 413 8.89 -11.32 26.34
C ASP A 413 7.71 -12.30 26.51
N THR A 414 7.03 -12.19 27.66
CA THR A 414 5.76 -12.87 27.98
C THR A 414 4.67 -12.84 26.90
N SER A 415 4.69 -11.92 25.91
CA SER A 415 3.69 -11.87 24.83
C SER A 415 4.00 -12.80 23.65
N ASP A 416 5.25 -13.24 23.53
CA ASP A 416 5.71 -14.24 22.57
C ASP A 416 5.63 -15.67 23.14
N ASN A 417 6.26 -15.90 24.30
CA ASN A 417 6.11 -17.13 25.08
C ASN A 417 5.99 -16.79 26.58
N SER A 418 4.98 -17.36 27.24
CA SER A 418 4.76 -17.26 28.69
C SER A 418 5.86 -17.84 29.58
N GLU A 419 6.84 -18.56 29.01
CA GLU A 419 8.04 -19.03 29.71
C GLU A 419 9.16 -17.96 29.77
N PHE A 420 9.06 -16.88 28.99
CA PHE A 420 9.99 -15.76 29.05
C PHE A 420 9.61 -14.75 30.14
N ASP A 421 10.61 -13.99 30.58
CA ASP A 421 10.43 -12.85 31.48
C ASP A 421 9.74 -11.67 30.76
N THR A 422 9.23 -10.69 31.50
CA THR A 422 8.75 -9.45 30.86
C THR A 422 9.92 -8.65 30.29
N TRP A 423 9.70 -7.87 29.23
CA TRP A 423 10.74 -7.00 28.68
C TRP A 423 11.31 -6.03 29.73
N ALA A 424 10.50 -5.60 30.70
CA ALA A 424 10.94 -4.77 31.81
C ALA A 424 11.88 -5.53 32.78
N SER A 425 11.64 -6.83 33.03
CA SER A 425 12.57 -7.68 33.79
C SER A 425 13.92 -7.80 33.06
N TYR A 426 13.89 -8.05 31.75
CA TYR A 426 15.10 -8.10 30.92
C TYR A 426 15.88 -6.79 30.95
N LEU A 427 15.24 -5.63 30.79
CA LEU A 427 15.90 -4.33 30.88
C LEU A 427 16.59 -4.12 32.24
N ASN A 428 15.94 -4.50 33.35
CA ASN A 428 16.55 -4.44 34.69
C ASN A 428 17.77 -5.37 34.83
N GLN A 429 17.66 -6.62 34.38
CA GLN A 429 18.73 -7.61 34.51
C GLN A 429 19.96 -7.30 33.65
N VAL A 430 19.76 -7.00 32.36
CA VAL A 430 20.83 -6.70 31.40
C VAL A 430 21.58 -5.42 31.80
N ALA A 431 20.86 -4.34 32.13
CA ALA A 431 21.46 -3.08 32.55
C ALA A 431 22.09 -3.17 33.95
N GLY A 432 21.52 -3.96 34.85
CA GLY A 432 22.06 -4.23 36.19
C GLY A 432 23.38 -5.00 36.17
N GLN A 433 23.60 -5.85 35.16
CA GLN A 433 24.90 -6.48 34.89
C GLN A 433 25.91 -5.54 34.20
N GLY A 434 25.50 -4.32 33.84
CA GLY A 434 26.36 -3.29 33.27
C GLY A 434 26.46 -3.30 31.75
N TYR A 435 25.62 -4.06 31.04
CA TYR A 435 25.53 -3.99 29.57
C TYR A 435 24.65 -2.82 29.12
N ASN A 436 24.93 -2.30 27.94
CA ASN A 436 24.02 -1.36 27.28
C ASN A 436 22.87 -2.14 26.65
N VAL A 437 21.67 -1.56 26.62
CA VAL A 437 20.47 -2.26 26.15
C VAL A 437 19.52 -1.35 25.39
N ILE A 438 18.86 -1.91 24.38
CA ILE A 438 17.82 -1.27 23.57
C ILE A 438 16.57 -2.16 23.51
N LEU A 439 15.40 -1.54 23.54
CA LEU A 439 14.10 -2.23 23.56
C LEU A 439 13.49 -2.29 22.15
N SER A 440 12.99 -3.46 21.76
CA SER A 440 12.21 -3.64 20.51
C SER A 440 10.98 -4.52 20.67
N SER A 441 10.95 -5.42 21.66
CA SER A 441 9.86 -6.38 21.94
C SER A 441 8.42 -5.84 21.75
N PRO A 442 7.98 -4.78 22.44
CA PRO A 442 6.60 -4.29 22.30
C PRO A 442 6.37 -3.47 21.01
N TRP A 443 7.36 -3.35 20.13
CA TRP A 443 7.36 -2.51 18.93
C TRP A 443 7.63 -3.31 17.64
N TYR A 444 7.11 -4.54 17.59
CA TYR A 444 6.99 -5.32 16.35
C TYR A 444 5.79 -4.81 15.54
N LEU A 445 6.07 -4.09 14.43
CA LEU A 445 5.07 -3.42 13.59
C LEU A 445 4.60 -4.24 12.39
N ASN A 446 5.33 -5.32 12.08
CA ASN A 446 4.91 -6.38 11.17
C ASN A 446 3.62 -7.07 11.67
N TYR A 447 3.47 -7.25 12.99
CA TYR A 447 2.27 -7.82 13.65
C TYR A 447 1.04 -6.89 13.58
N ILE A 448 0.43 -6.82 12.39
CA ILE A 448 -0.78 -6.06 12.08
C ILE A 448 -2.03 -6.60 12.79
N SER A 449 -2.85 -5.68 13.27
CA SER A 449 -4.15 -5.96 13.89
C SER A 449 -5.17 -4.85 13.59
N TYR A 450 -6.40 -5.23 13.22
CA TYR A 450 -7.53 -4.29 13.15
C TYR A 450 -7.75 -3.58 14.50
N GLY A 451 -8.08 -2.28 14.47
CA GLY A 451 -8.51 -1.54 15.66
C GLY A 451 -9.82 -2.11 16.22
N LYS A 452 -10.09 -1.92 17.51
CA LYS A 452 -11.28 -2.52 18.16
C LYS A 452 -12.00 -1.53 19.06
N TYR A 453 -13.31 -1.42 18.89
CA TYR A 453 -14.16 -0.72 19.83
C TYR A 453 -14.25 -1.51 21.14
N ASP A 454 -13.87 -0.89 22.26
CA ASP A 454 -14.05 -1.47 23.59
C ASP A 454 -15.39 -1.01 24.18
N THR A 455 -16.34 -1.94 24.27
CA THR A 455 -17.69 -1.71 24.79
C THR A 455 -17.74 -1.39 26.29
N ASN A 456 -16.62 -1.53 27.03
CA ASN A 456 -16.54 -1.18 28.45
C ASN A 456 -16.13 0.29 28.67
N THR A 457 -15.22 0.81 27.83
CA THR A 457 -14.76 2.21 27.88
C THR A 457 -15.50 3.13 26.91
N SER A 458 -16.18 2.58 25.90
CA SER A 458 -16.76 3.31 24.75
C SER A 458 -15.70 4.01 23.88
N VAL A 459 -14.47 3.50 23.87
CA VAL A 459 -13.34 4.06 23.11
C VAL A 459 -12.91 3.10 22.00
N MET A 460 -12.59 3.64 20.83
CA MET A 460 -11.93 2.88 19.77
C MET A 460 -10.45 2.67 20.14
N ASN A 461 -10.05 1.43 20.44
CA ASN A 461 -8.67 1.06 20.67
C ASN A 461 -7.93 0.95 19.34
N LEU A 462 -7.19 2.01 18.99
CA LEU A 462 -6.47 2.16 17.73
C LEU A 462 -5.16 1.37 17.76
N GLU A 463 -4.74 0.80 16.61
CA GLU A 463 -3.56 -0.07 16.57
C GLU A 463 -2.28 0.62 17.13
N PHE A 464 -2.15 1.94 17.00
CA PHE A 464 -0.96 2.65 17.48
C PHE A 464 -0.90 2.82 19.02
N PHE A 465 -2.03 2.72 19.73
CA PHE A 465 -2.09 2.85 21.20
C PHE A 465 -1.16 1.83 21.88
N LYS A 466 -1.20 0.57 21.41
CA LYS A 466 -0.35 -0.53 21.93
C LYS A 466 1.15 -0.25 21.84
N TYR A 467 1.59 0.60 20.91
CA TYR A 467 2.97 1.03 20.76
C TYR A 467 3.29 2.31 21.54
N TYR A 468 2.32 3.24 21.63
CA TYR A 468 2.48 4.55 22.26
C TYR A 468 2.47 4.49 23.79
N GLU A 469 1.65 3.61 24.37
CA GLU A 469 1.45 3.46 25.82
C GLU A 469 2.60 2.72 26.54
N VAL A 470 3.49 2.08 25.77
CA VAL A 470 4.73 1.49 26.26
C VAL A 470 5.55 2.58 26.95
N GLU A 471 5.85 2.41 28.23
CA GLU A 471 6.74 3.29 28.98
C GLU A 471 7.99 2.48 29.41
N PRO A 472 9.10 2.54 28.66
CA PRO A 472 10.25 1.63 28.83
C PRO A 472 10.89 1.64 30.22
N LEU A 473 10.67 2.69 31.02
CA LEU A 473 11.22 2.82 32.37
C LEU A 473 10.16 2.70 33.49
N ARG A 474 8.92 2.29 33.17
CA ARG A 474 7.79 2.18 34.12
C ARG A 474 8.09 1.27 35.31
N GLU A 475 8.70 0.13 35.02
CA GLU A 475 9.01 -0.94 35.98
C GLU A 475 10.53 -1.10 36.16
N PHE A 476 11.31 -0.08 35.78
CA PHE A 476 12.75 -0.08 35.98
C PHE A 476 13.10 0.27 37.43
N ASN A 477 13.72 -0.68 38.14
CA ASN A 477 14.07 -0.61 39.57
C ASN A 477 15.59 -0.66 39.84
N GLY A 478 16.43 -0.76 38.80
CA GLY A 478 17.89 -0.64 38.91
C GLY A 478 18.37 0.78 39.28
N SER A 479 19.68 0.92 39.54
CA SER A 479 20.28 2.24 39.89
C SER A 479 20.28 3.22 38.70
N ASP A 480 20.53 4.51 38.97
CA ASP A 480 20.64 5.51 37.91
C ASP A 480 21.79 5.22 36.92
N GLU A 481 22.82 4.48 37.32
CA GLU A 481 23.91 4.01 36.45
C GLU A 481 23.43 2.95 35.49
N ALA A 482 22.63 1.99 35.97
CA ALA A 482 21.97 1.00 35.12
C ALA A 482 20.92 1.68 34.21
N LYS A 483 20.17 2.66 34.73
CA LYS A 483 19.17 3.43 33.98
C LYS A 483 19.77 4.18 32.78
N LYS A 484 20.99 4.73 32.93
CA LYS A 484 21.77 5.37 31.84
C LYS A 484 22.20 4.39 30.73
N ARG A 485 22.08 3.07 30.94
CA ARG A 485 22.40 2.02 29.96
C ARG A 485 21.21 1.62 29.10
N ILE A 486 19.99 2.04 29.45
CA ILE A 486 18.82 1.96 28.58
C ILE A 486 18.98 3.04 27.50
N LEU A 487 19.58 2.70 26.36
CA LEU A 487 19.95 3.69 25.35
C LEU A 487 18.74 4.21 24.56
N GLY A 488 17.64 3.45 24.57
CA GLY A 488 16.41 3.71 23.83
C GLY A 488 15.85 2.42 23.24
N GLY A 489 15.50 2.44 21.97
CA GLY A 489 14.88 1.29 21.30
C GLY A 489 14.57 1.51 19.83
N GLU A 490 13.89 0.52 19.25
CA GLU A 490 13.63 0.43 17.81
C GLU A 490 12.22 -0.08 17.53
N ALA A 491 11.62 0.39 16.42
CA ALA A 491 10.43 -0.22 15.85
C ALA A 491 10.85 -1.19 14.72
N CYS A 492 10.46 -2.46 14.84
CA CYS A 492 10.85 -3.51 13.91
C CYS A 492 9.78 -3.76 12.84
N MET A 493 10.18 -3.77 11.57
CA MET A 493 9.34 -4.16 10.44
C MET A 493 10.03 -5.29 9.66
N TRP A 494 9.78 -6.51 10.11
CA TRP A 494 10.17 -7.74 9.41
C TRP A 494 9.39 -7.92 8.09
N GLY A 495 10.02 -8.64 7.16
CA GLY A 495 9.72 -8.59 5.73
C GLY A 495 8.76 -9.65 5.20
N GLU A 496 8.28 -10.61 6.00
CA GLU A 496 7.64 -11.83 5.46
C GLU A 496 6.37 -11.55 4.65
N PHE A 497 5.68 -10.45 4.99
CA PHE A 497 4.51 -9.95 4.25
C PHE A 497 4.67 -8.46 3.87
N VAL A 498 5.91 -7.97 3.77
CA VAL A 498 6.23 -6.54 3.55
C VAL A 498 7.26 -6.39 2.44
N ASP A 499 6.93 -5.60 1.42
CA ASP A 499 7.87 -5.22 0.36
C ASP A 499 7.67 -3.76 -0.07
N GLY A 500 8.34 -3.35 -1.15
CA GLY A 500 8.23 -1.99 -1.70
C GLY A 500 6.82 -1.52 -2.07
N THR A 501 5.82 -2.41 -2.13
CA THR A 501 4.42 -2.05 -2.43
C THR A 501 3.61 -1.61 -1.21
N ASN A 502 3.93 -2.11 -0.01
CA ASN A 502 3.11 -1.88 1.20
C ASN A 502 3.90 -1.37 2.42
N LEU A 503 5.24 -1.33 2.39
CA LEU A 503 6.08 -0.91 3.51
C LEU A 503 5.69 0.47 4.06
N LEU A 504 5.62 1.50 3.21
CA LEU A 504 5.39 2.88 3.67
C LEU A 504 4.01 3.07 4.32
N SER A 505 2.96 2.45 3.78
CA SER A 505 1.60 2.53 4.34
C SER A 505 1.43 1.70 5.61
N ARG A 506 2.10 0.54 5.73
CA ARG A 506 2.03 -0.29 6.94
C ARG A 506 2.90 0.25 8.08
N LEU A 507 4.05 0.86 7.77
CA LEU A 507 4.98 1.39 8.77
C LEU A 507 4.54 2.75 9.32
N TRP A 508 3.99 3.62 8.47
CA TRP A 508 3.63 4.99 8.84
C TRP A 508 2.11 5.19 8.78
N PRO A 509 1.49 5.76 9.82
CA PRO A 509 2.08 6.49 10.95
C PRO A 509 2.42 5.64 12.19
N LYS A 510 2.33 4.30 12.14
CA LYS A 510 2.52 3.44 13.33
C LYS A 510 3.88 3.62 14.02
N ALA A 511 4.97 3.74 13.26
CA ALA A 511 6.31 3.97 13.80
C ALA A 511 6.50 5.38 14.40
N SER A 512 5.65 6.35 14.03
CA SER A 512 5.65 7.69 14.63
C SER A 512 5.27 7.65 16.11
N ALA A 513 4.43 6.70 16.54
CA ALA A 513 4.09 6.45 17.95
C ALA A 513 5.33 6.09 18.79
N VAL A 514 6.15 5.18 18.27
CA VAL A 514 7.42 4.76 18.88
C VAL A 514 8.43 5.92 18.88
N ALA A 515 8.49 6.69 17.79
CA ALA A 515 9.33 7.88 17.69
C ALA A 515 8.98 8.94 18.76
N GLU A 516 7.70 9.18 19.05
CA GLU A 516 7.30 10.09 20.12
C GLU A 516 7.64 9.54 21.50
N ARG A 517 7.39 8.25 21.77
CA ARG A 517 7.78 7.63 23.04
C ARG A 517 9.29 7.70 23.31
N LEU A 518 10.10 7.61 22.26
CA LEU A 518 11.56 7.66 22.34
C LEU A 518 12.16 9.08 22.32
N TRP A 519 11.43 10.08 21.80
CA TRP A 519 11.86 11.48 21.82
C TRP A 519 11.35 12.25 23.04
N SER A 520 10.05 12.19 23.33
CA SER A 520 9.35 13.13 24.22
C SER A 520 9.42 12.75 25.69
N ALA A 521 9.01 13.68 26.57
CA ALA A 521 8.94 13.46 28.02
C ALA A 521 8.02 12.27 28.37
N ALA A 522 8.34 11.55 29.46
CA ALA A 522 7.55 10.40 29.93
C ALA A 522 6.08 10.73 30.26
N SER A 523 5.78 12.01 30.57
CA SER A 523 4.43 12.53 30.81
C SER A 523 3.60 12.76 29.55
N VAL A 524 4.20 12.67 28.35
CA VAL A 524 3.48 12.72 27.06
C VAL A 524 3.03 11.29 26.74
N ASN A 525 1.92 10.85 27.35
CA ASN A 525 1.50 9.45 27.34
C ASN A 525 -0.03 9.23 27.28
N LYS A 526 -0.80 10.25 26.88
CA LYS A 526 -2.24 10.14 26.64
C LYS A 526 -2.53 9.82 25.18
N SER A 527 -3.10 8.65 24.92
CA SER A 527 -3.42 8.15 23.58
C SER A 527 -4.48 9.00 22.87
N GLU A 528 -5.40 9.56 23.65
CA GLU A 528 -6.56 10.36 23.23
C GLU A 528 -6.18 11.78 22.80
N ASP A 529 -5.08 12.32 23.33
CA ASP A 529 -4.42 13.55 22.82
C ASP A 529 -3.56 13.23 21.59
N ALA A 530 -2.79 12.14 21.69
CA ALA A 530 -1.83 11.75 20.66
C ALA A 530 -2.50 11.48 19.31
N GLN A 531 -3.70 10.88 19.28
CA GLN A 531 -4.40 10.56 18.02
C GLN A 531 -4.61 11.79 17.13
N PHE A 532 -4.93 12.96 17.70
CA PHE A 532 -5.15 14.18 16.92
C PHE A 532 -3.86 14.83 16.44
N ARG A 533 -2.80 14.83 17.25
CA ARG A 533 -1.48 15.32 16.82
C ARG A 533 -0.87 14.39 15.77
N LEU A 534 -1.11 13.09 15.90
CA LEU A 534 -0.64 12.07 14.97
C LEU A 534 -1.42 12.08 13.64
N ASP A 535 -2.73 12.39 13.66
CA ASP A 535 -3.53 12.62 12.45
C ASP A 535 -3.02 13.85 11.66
N VAL A 536 -2.82 14.98 12.34
CA VAL A 536 -2.20 16.18 11.73
C VAL A 536 -0.81 15.86 11.15
N HIS A 537 0.00 15.05 11.85
CA HIS A 537 1.29 14.58 11.33
C HIS A 537 1.14 13.60 10.16
N ARG A 538 0.15 12.69 10.16
CA ARG A 538 -0.17 11.80 9.05
C ARG A 538 -0.53 12.60 7.79
N CYS A 539 -1.38 13.62 7.92
CA CYS A 539 -1.68 14.56 6.84
C CYS A 539 -0.45 15.32 6.35
N ARG A 540 0.46 15.71 7.26
CA ARG A 540 1.77 16.30 6.91
C ARG A 540 2.67 15.31 6.15
N LEU A 541 2.64 14.01 6.46
CA LEU A 541 3.33 12.97 5.69
C LEU A 541 2.72 12.82 4.28
N LEU A 542 1.39 12.85 4.14
CA LEU A 542 0.74 12.83 2.82
C LEU A 542 1.18 14.02 1.94
N ARG A 543 1.18 15.24 2.52
CA ARG A 543 1.67 16.47 1.86
C ARG A 543 3.12 16.35 1.38
N ARG A 544 3.94 15.52 2.05
CA ARG A 544 5.35 15.23 1.71
C ARG A 544 5.51 13.98 0.80
N GLY A 545 4.45 13.49 0.17
CA GLY A 545 4.49 12.41 -0.81
C GLY A 545 4.66 11.00 -0.21
N ILE A 546 4.22 10.80 1.03
CA ILE A 546 4.33 9.55 1.80
C ILE A 546 2.91 8.98 1.98
N PRO A 547 2.60 7.77 1.48
CA PRO A 547 1.26 7.17 1.58
C PRO A 547 1.04 6.54 2.96
N ALA A 548 1.00 7.35 4.01
CA ALA A 548 0.80 6.89 5.38
C ALA A 548 -0.69 6.54 5.62
N GLN A 549 -0.97 5.36 6.17
CA GLN A 549 -2.34 4.88 6.37
C GLN A 549 -3.14 5.77 7.35
N PRO A 550 -4.48 5.86 7.24
CA PRO A 550 -5.29 6.60 8.20
C PRO A 550 -5.22 5.98 9.60
N LEU A 551 -5.50 6.81 10.61
CA LEU A 551 -5.66 6.39 12.00
C LEU A 551 -7.13 6.35 12.44
N LEU A 552 -7.97 7.16 11.79
CA LEU A 552 -9.28 7.62 12.21
C LEU A 552 -10.09 7.99 10.97
N ASN A 553 -11.41 7.84 11.01
CA ASN A 553 -12.31 8.33 9.96
C ASN A 553 -12.13 9.83 9.71
N GLY A 554 -12.03 10.22 8.45
CA GLY A 554 -11.90 11.63 8.07
C GLY A 554 -11.19 11.84 6.74
N TYR A 555 -10.47 12.95 6.66
CA TYR A 555 -9.72 13.37 5.47
C TYR A 555 -8.66 14.42 5.84
N CYS A 556 -7.59 14.45 5.06
CA CYS A 556 -6.49 15.40 5.14
C CYS A 556 -6.65 16.58 4.17
N GLY A 557 -7.73 16.63 3.41
CA GLY A 557 -7.93 17.57 2.31
C GLY A 557 -7.22 17.12 1.03
N ASN A 558 -7.00 18.06 0.12
CA ASN A 558 -6.79 17.76 -1.31
C ASN A 558 -5.48 17.00 -1.65
N TYR A 559 -4.64 16.71 -0.64
CA TYR A 559 -3.51 15.79 -0.73
C TYR A 559 -3.93 14.34 -1.06
N GLU A 560 -5.05 13.87 -0.53
CA GLU A 560 -5.55 12.49 -0.75
C GLU A 560 -6.08 12.30 -2.16
N LEU A 561 -6.81 13.30 -2.67
CA LEU A 561 -7.24 13.39 -4.07
C LEU A 561 -6.05 13.33 -5.03
N GLY A 562 -4.92 13.94 -4.63
CA GLY A 562 -3.65 13.90 -5.34
C GLY A 562 -3.10 12.47 -5.49
N MET A 563 -2.99 11.72 -4.40
CA MET A 563 -2.50 10.32 -4.44
C MET A 563 -3.42 9.41 -5.25
N GLY A 564 -4.73 9.66 -5.22
CA GLY A 564 -5.67 9.01 -6.12
C GLY A 564 -5.32 9.23 -7.60
N ARG A 565 -4.98 10.47 -7.98
CA ARG A 565 -4.60 10.83 -9.36
C ARG A 565 -3.20 10.36 -9.75
N SER A 566 -2.23 10.39 -8.84
CA SER A 566 -0.85 9.98 -9.13
C SER A 566 -0.76 8.50 -9.50
N MET A 567 -1.60 7.67 -8.87
CA MET A 567 -1.73 6.27 -9.23
C MET A 567 -2.28 6.03 -10.66
N ILE A 568 -2.97 6.99 -11.30
CA ILE A 568 -3.48 6.84 -12.68
C ILE A 568 -2.32 6.80 -13.69
N ASN A 569 -1.18 7.44 -13.42
CA ASN A 569 -0.16 7.74 -14.43
C ASN A 569 0.70 6.54 -14.92
N TYR A 570 0.14 5.32 -14.84
CA TYR A 570 0.26 4.35 -15.93
C TYR A 570 -0.77 4.71 -17.01
N PRO A 571 -0.39 5.44 -18.07
CA PRO A 571 -1.32 6.25 -18.86
C PRO A 571 -2.57 5.49 -19.33
N ALA A 572 -3.72 5.93 -18.83
CA ALA A 572 -4.99 5.72 -19.51
C ALA A 572 -4.98 6.59 -20.77
N PHE A 573 -4.38 6.05 -21.85
CA PHE A 573 -4.18 6.77 -23.12
C PHE A 573 -5.50 7.24 -23.74
N ASN A 574 -5.90 8.47 -23.44
CA ASN A 574 -6.87 9.21 -24.24
C ASN A 574 -6.23 9.62 -25.57
N TYR A 575 -6.96 9.48 -26.66
CA TYR A 575 -6.64 10.13 -27.92
C TYR A 575 -7.95 10.40 -28.66
N GLU A 576 -8.30 11.67 -28.82
CA GLU A 576 -9.44 12.07 -29.63
C GLU A 576 -9.10 11.96 -31.12
N ASN A 577 -10.10 11.68 -31.95
CA ASN A 577 -9.88 11.51 -33.39
C ASN A 577 -9.67 12.85 -34.11
N SER A 578 -8.58 12.97 -34.87
CA SER A 578 -8.47 13.92 -35.99
C SER A 578 -8.29 13.16 -37.31
N ASN A 579 -9.41 12.72 -37.90
CA ASN A 579 -9.43 12.18 -39.26
C ASN A 579 -9.32 13.30 -40.30
N SER A 580 -8.39 13.20 -41.23
CA SER A 580 -8.58 13.74 -42.59
C SER A 580 -7.76 12.95 -43.61
N ASN A 581 -8.35 12.68 -44.77
CA ASN A 581 -7.70 12.01 -45.89
C ASN A 581 -6.81 13.00 -46.66
N ASP A 582 -5.78 12.51 -47.36
CA ASP A 582 -5.92 12.35 -48.82
C ASP A 582 -4.93 11.28 -49.36
N SER A 583 -4.74 11.24 -50.67
CA SER A 583 -4.40 10.03 -51.44
C SER A 583 -3.44 10.30 -52.61
N THR A 584 -3.16 9.27 -53.44
CA THR A 584 -2.38 9.30 -54.71
C THR A 584 -0.84 9.45 -54.56
N THR A 585 0.05 8.96 -55.45
CA THR A 585 0.01 7.96 -56.56
C THR A 585 1.43 7.49 -56.92
N THR A 586 1.56 6.35 -57.64
CA THR A 586 2.67 5.94 -58.57
C THR A 586 4.15 6.18 -58.17
N ALA A 587 5.01 5.19 -57.93
CA ALA A 587 5.51 4.10 -58.81
C ALA A 587 6.43 4.52 -59.99
N THR A 588 7.73 4.16 -59.95
CA THR A 588 8.51 3.59 -61.09
C THR A 588 9.89 3.01 -60.68
N THR A 589 10.48 2.22 -61.60
CA THR A 589 11.81 1.55 -61.63
C THR A 589 13.02 2.55 -61.65
N ALA A 590 14.32 2.21 -61.56
CA ALA A 590 15.05 1.05 -62.12
C ALA A 590 16.54 0.89 -61.65
N THR A 591 17.10 -0.32 -61.86
CA THR A 591 18.50 -0.70 -62.27
C THR A 591 19.79 -0.37 -61.47
N LEU A 592 20.67 -1.39 -61.42
CA LEU A 592 22.11 -1.37 -61.07
C LEU A 592 22.99 -0.81 -62.23
N PRO A 593 24.30 -0.48 -62.02
CA PRO A 593 25.37 -1.44 -62.36
C PRO A 593 26.76 -1.31 -61.61
N GLN A 594 27.52 -2.43 -61.57
CA GLN A 594 29.02 -2.55 -61.72
C GLN A 594 30.01 -1.76 -60.79
N SER A 595 31.28 -2.14 -60.55
CA SER A 595 32.05 -3.41 -60.73
C SER A 595 33.49 -3.32 -60.11
N SER A 596 34.07 -4.47 -59.74
CA SER A 596 35.54 -4.77 -59.61
C SER A 596 36.37 -4.04 -58.54
N THR A 597 37.51 -4.54 -58.02
CA THR A 597 38.28 -5.80 -58.21
C THR A 597 38.23 -6.67 -56.90
N ASP A 598 39.21 -7.38 -56.29
CA ASP A 598 40.62 -7.77 -56.57
C ASP A 598 41.06 -9.04 -55.76
N ARG A 599 42.32 -9.53 -55.91
CA ARG A 599 42.94 -10.66 -55.18
C ARG A 599 44.48 -10.72 -55.38
N PRO A 600 45.31 -11.32 -54.49
CA PRO A 600 45.58 -12.78 -54.60
C PRO A 600 46.11 -13.57 -53.35
N SER A 601 46.02 -14.92 -53.41
CA SER A 601 46.88 -15.98 -52.79
C SER A 601 47.11 -16.04 -51.25
N SER A 602 47.28 -17.19 -50.57
CA SER A 602 47.36 -18.65 -50.89
C SER A 602 46.90 -19.48 -49.65
N ALA A 603 46.06 -20.53 -49.71
CA ALA A 603 46.31 -21.94 -50.12
C ALA A 603 47.37 -22.70 -49.27
N SER A 604 47.29 -24.00 -48.89
CA SER A 604 46.29 -25.12 -48.91
C SER A 604 46.87 -26.33 -48.09
N GLY A 605 46.24 -27.46 -47.68
CA GLY A 605 44.94 -28.15 -47.89
C GLY A 605 44.61 -29.11 -46.70
N MET A 606 43.57 -29.97 -46.66
CA MET A 606 43.37 -31.33 -47.28
C MET A 606 44.42 -32.42 -46.88
N LEU A 607 44.12 -33.71 -46.56
CA LEU A 607 42.92 -34.57 -46.70
C LEU A 607 42.98 -35.93 -45.88
N ARG A 608 41.86 -36.41 -45.25
CA ARG A 608 41.49 -37.85 -44.95
C ARG A 608 42.47 -38.74 -44.09
N LEU A 609 42.20 -39.99 -43.60
CA LEU A 609 41.08 -40.99 -43.63
C LEU A 609 41.11 -41.91 -42.34
N ALA A 610 40.23 -42.93 -42.24
CA ALA A 610 39.98 -43.84 -41.07
C ALA A 610 41.00 -45.03 -40.92
N PHE A 611 40.98 -46.00 -39.98
CA PHE A 611 39.89 -46.89 -39.46
C PHE A 611 40.32 -47.82 -38.27
N PHE A 612 39.36 -48.48 -37.57
CA PHE A 612 39.45 -49.67 -36.63
C PHE A 612 40.26 -49.54 -35.30
N SER A 613 39.66 -49.59 -34.09
CA SER A 613 39.14 -50.72 -33.24
C SER A 613 40.20 -51.38 -32.31
N SER A 614 39.94 -51.92 -31.10
CA SER A 614 38.68 -52.47 -30.52
C SER A 614 38.68 -52.66 -28.97
N SER A 615 37.47 -52.69 -28.36
CA SER A 615 37.03 -53.55 -27.22
C SER A 615 37.15 -53.19 -25.71
N LEU A 616 35.96 -53.26 -25.06
CA LEU A 616 35.59 -53.68 -23.67
C LEU A 616 35.61 -52.72 -22.45
N LEU A 617 34.41 -52.59 -21.82
CA LEU A 617 34.03 -52.23 -20.42
C LEU A 617 34.65 -50.95 -19.79
N PHE A 618 33.88 -50.00 -19.22
CA PHE A 618 32.85 -50.18 -18.19
C PHE A 618 31.70 -49.12 -18.24
N TYR A 619 30.59 -49.46 -17.56
CA TYR A 619 29.30 -48.78 -17.31
C TYR A 619 29.12 -47.24 -17.47
N PHE A 620 27.96 -46.93 -18.08
CA PHE A 620 27.01 -45.83 -17.80
C PHE A 620 27.36 -44.82 -16.68
N VAL A 621 27.43 -43.53 -17.07
CA VAL A 621 26.95 -42.40 -16.26
C VAL A 621 26.04 -41.54 -17.16
N THR A 622 24.98 -40.99 -16.57
CA THR A 622 23.92 -40.23 -17.24
C THR A 622 24.39 -38.89 -17.79
N TYR A 623 23.93 -38.54 -19.00
CA TYR A 623 23.84 -37.15 -19.46
C TYR A 623 22.36 -36.73 -19.52
N ILE A 624 21.73 -36.61 -18.36
CA ILE A 624 20.46 -35.88 -18.24
C ILE A 624 20.84 -34.41 -18.12
N SER A 625 20.77 -33.68 -19.23
CA SER A 625 20.79 -32.22 -19.19
C SER A 625 19.45 -31.75 -18.63
N SER A 626 19.37 -31.59 -17.31
CA SER A 626 18.26 -30.89 -16.67
C SER A 626 18.31 -29.43 -17.13
N GLU A 627 17.50 -29.07 -18.12
CA GLU A 627 17.27 -27.67 -18.43
C GLU A 627 16.64 -27.00 -17.22
N ILE A 628 17.40 -26.12 -16.56
CA ILE A 628 16.89 -25.30 -15.47
C ILE A 628 15.98 -24.25 -16.12
N GLU A 629 14.68 -24.45 -15.99
CA GLU A 629 13.70 -23.42 -16.33
C GLU A 629 13.94 -22.20 -15.44
N PHE A 630 14.24 -21.05 -16.03
CA PHE A 630 14.38 -19.79 -15.30
C PHE A 630 12.99 -19.20 -14.97
N ILE A 631 12.22 -19.94 -14.18
CA ILE A 631 11.15 -19.39 -13.34
C ILE A 631 11.86 -18.55 -12.27
N ALA A 632 11.35 -17.35 -11.99
CA ALA A 632 11.86 -16.48 -10.92
C ALA A 632 12.15 -17.29 -9.65
N VAL A 633 13.37 -17.18 -9.10
CA VAL A 633 13.94 -18.09 -8.10
C VAL A 633 13.41 -17.77 -6.69
N ARG A 634 12.10 -17.95 -6.52
CA ARG A 634 11.39 -17.85 -5.24
C ARG A 634 11.67 -19.12 -4.43
N TYR A 635 12.52 -19.03 -3.42
CA TYR A 635 12.99 -20.22 -2.67
C TYR A 635 11.83 -21.05 -2.09
N PRO A 636 11.94 -22.39 -2.06
CA PRO A 636 10.79 -23.25 -2.30
C PRO A 636 9.95 -23.59 -1.06
N LEU A 637 8.71 -23.12 -1.03
CA LEU A 637 7.63 -23.73 -0.23
C LEU A 637 7.35 -25.16 -0.72
N GLN A 638 6.71 -25.98 0.10
CA GLN A 638 6.28 -27.32 -0.33
C GLN A 638 5.23 -27.23 -1.45
N GLY A 639 5.52 -27.89 -2.58
CA GLY A 639 4.64 -27.99 -3.74
C GLY A 639 5.38 -27.89 -5.07
N GLN A 640 4.67 -28.16 -6.17
CA GLN A 640 5.17 -27.87 -7.51
C GLN A 640 4.81 -26.42 -7.85
N ARG A 641 5.81 -25.57 -8.15
CA ARG A 641 5.55 -24.17 -8.51
C ARG A 641 4.61 -24.09 -9.72
N SER A 642 3.71 -23.11 -9.67
CA SER A 642 2.87 -22.77 -10.81
C SER A 642 3.70 -22.11 -11.93
N PRO A 643 3.52 -22.51 -13.20
CA PRO A 643 4.17 -21.86 -14.34
C PRO A 643 3.63 -20.44 -14.58
N PRO A 644 4.36 -19.55 -15.30
CA PRO A 644 3.97 -18.14 -15.46
C PRO A 644 2.63 -17.90 -16.18
N ASN A 645 2.16 -18.89 -16.94
CA ASN A 645 0.87 -18.93 -17.63
C ASN A 645 -0.30 -19.37 -16.72
N ALA A 646 -0.08 -19.61 -15.42
CA ALA A 646 -1.10 -20.12 -14.50
C ALA A 646 -2.31 -19.18 -14.39
N VAL A 647 -3.50 -19.74 -14.53
CA VAL A 647 -4.76 -18.99 -14.65
C VAL A 647 -5.41 -18.81 -13.28
N TRP A 648 -5.92 -17.59 -13.04
CA TRP A 648 -6.63 -17.16 -11.84
C TRP A 648 -7.81 -16.23 -12.18
N PRO A 649 -9.06 -16.51 -11.76
CA PRO A 649 -9.53 -17.80 -11.25
C PRO A 649 -9.29 -18.96 -12.21
N HIS A 650 -8.97 -20.12 -11.65
CA HIS A 650 -8.78 -21.38 -12.36
C HIS A 650 -10.05 -21.77 -13.13
N PRO A 651 -9.95 -22.11 -14.44
CA PRO A 651 -11.12 -22.50 -15.24
C PRO A 651 -11.84 -23.75 -14.72
N GLN A 652 -13.11 -23.93 -15.07
CA GLN A 652 -13.84 -25.19 -14.80
C GLN A 652 -13.17 -26.40 -15.45
N GLN A 653 -12.65 -26.24 -16.68
CA GLN A 653 -11.86 -27.25 -17.38
C GLN A 653 -10.71 -26.58 -18.17
N ILE A 654 -9.51 -27.15 -18.07
CA ILE A 654 -8.32 -26.73 -18.82
C ILE A 654 -7.52 -27.96 -19.25
N ASN A 655 -7.22 -28.06 -20.54
CA ASN A 655 -6.29 -29.03 -21.12
C ASN A 655 -5.26 -28.28 -21.96
N ALA A 656 -3.97 -28.54 -21.76
CA ALA A 656 -2.89 -27.84 -22.47
C ALA A 656 -1.72 -28.78 -22.84
N SER A 657 -1.07 -28.51 -23.98
CA SER A 657 0.22 -29.12 -24.36
C SER A 657 1.39 -28.41 -23.69
N LEU A 658 2.54 -29.09 -23.59
CA LEU A 658 3.81 -28.46 -23.21
C LEU A 658 4.47 -27.69 -24.37
N ASP A 659 4.14 -28.06 -25.62
CA ASP A 659 4.62 -27.38 -26.82
C ASP A 659 4.21 -25.90 -26.86
N LEU A 660 5.09 -25.04 -27.38
CA LEU A 660 4.94 -23.58 -27.36
C LEU A 660 4.79 -22.97 -28.77
N LEU A 661 4.01 -21.90 -28.85
CA LEU A 661 4.01 -20.91 -29.92
C LEU A 661 4.71 -19.64 -29.45
N TYR A 662 5.44 -19.01 -30.36
CA TYR A 662 5.90 -17.63 -30.18
C TYR A 662 4.82 -16.63 -30.61
N ILE A 663 4.86 -15.44 -30.03
CA ILE A 663 4.01 -14.31 -30.38
C ILE A 663 4.92 -13.15 -30.82
N ARG A 664 4.60 -12.52 -31.95
CA ARG A 664 5.24 -11.27 -32.40
C ARG A 664 4.39 -10.09 -31.94
N PRO A 665 4.81 -9.28 -30.94
CA PRO A 665 3.97 -8.23 -30.35
C PRO A 665 3.34 -7.29 -31.38
N ASN A 666 4.13 -6.86 -32.37
CA ASN A 666 3.70 -5.89 -33.39
C ASN A 666 2.91 -6.52 -34.56
N LYS A 667 2.55 -7.82 -34.49
CA LYS A 667 1.89 -8.56 -35.57
C LYS A 667 0.75 -9.47 -35.12
N LEU A 668 0.50 -9.63 -33.82
CA LEU A 668 -0.69 -10.35 -33.34
C LEU A 668 -1.94 -9.53 -33.67
N THR A 669 -2.85 -10.10 -34.46
CA THR A 669 -4.13 -9.46 -34.77
C THR A 669 -5.23 -9.96 -33.83
N VAL A 670 -6.10 -9.06 -33.36
CA VAL A 670 -7.30 -9.43 -32.59
C VAL A 670 -8.52 -9.04 -33.40
N ASN A 671 -9.28 -10.05 -33.82
CA ASN A 671 -10.44 -9.91 -34.70
C ASN A 671 -11.71 -10.31 -33.93
N SER A 672 -12.88 -9.83 -34.36
CA SER A 672 -14.16 -10.30 -33.82
C SER A 672 -15.24 -10.35 -34.90
N ASN A 673 -16.19 -11.27 -34.74
CA ASN A 673 -17.35 -11.37 -35.62
C ASN A 673 -18.47 -10.37 -35.27
N ILE A 674 -18.47 -9.80 -34.06
CA ILE A 674 -19.42 -8.76 -33.68
C ILE A 674 -19.03 -7.42 -34.30
N ARG A 675 -20.02 -6.70 -34.84
CA ARG A 675 -19.84 -5.35 -35.40
C ARG A 675 -20.44 -4.32 -34.45
N ASN A 676 -19.89 -3.11 -34.47
CA ASN A 676 -20.40 -1.94 -33.73
C ASN A 676 -20.56 -2.19 -32.21
N CYS A 677 -19.61 -2.90 -31.59
CA CYS A 677 -19.59 -3.14 -30.15
C CYS A 677 -18.40 -2.45 -29.48
N ASP A 678 -18.71 -1.41 -28.73
CA ASP A 678 -17.79 -0.56 -27.97
C ASP A 678 -17.06 -1.34 -26.86
N ILE A 679 -17.77 -2.17 -26.09
CA ILE A 679 -17.22 -3.01 -25.02
C ILE A 679 -16.10 -3.92 -25.56
N ILE A 680 -16.34 -4.59 -26.69
CA ILE A 680 -15.36 -5.49 -27.30
C ILE A 680 -14.20 -4.70 -27.94
N SER A 681 -14.47 -3.55 -28.57
CA SER A 681 -13.42 -2.68 -29.12
C SER A 681 -12.49 -2.14 -28.04
N ASN A 682 -13.05 -1.60 -26.95
CA ASN A 682 -12.30 -1.10 -25.79
C ASN A 682 -11.52 -2.23 -25.11
N ALA A 683 -12.15 -3.41 -24.92
CA ALA A 683 -11.47 -4.58 -24.38
C ALA A 683 -10.29 -5.01 -25.26
N THR A 684 -10.45 -5.10 -26.57
CA THR A 684 -9.35 -5.42 -27.50
C THR A 684 -8.20 -4.40 -27.39
N GLN A 685 -8.50 -3.10 -27.38
CA GLN A 685 -7.49 -2.05 -27.24
C GLN A 685 -6.76 -2.11 -25.87
N ARG A 686 -7.50 -2.42 -24.80
CA ARG A 686 -7.00 -2.58 -23.43
C ARG A 686 -6.10 -3.81 -23.32
N TYR A 687 -6.58 -4.99 -23.73
CA TYR A 687 -5.84 -6.24 -23.61
C TYR A 687 -4.58 -6.28 -24.48
N ASN A 688 -4.55 -5.62 -25.65
CA ASN A 688 -3.31 -5.51 -26.44
C ASN A 688 -2.16 -4.87 -25.63
N LYS A 689 -2.46 -3.85 -24.81
CA LYS A 689 -1.50 -3.20 -23.90
C LYS A 689 -1.13 -4.09 -22.69
N LEU A 690 -2.02 -5.00 -22.28
CA LEU A 690 -1.77 -5.96 -21.18
C LEU A 690 -0.95 -7.17 -21.64
N PHE A 691 -1.08 -7.61 -22.90
CA PHE A 691 -0.20 -8.62 -23.50
C PHE A 691 1.23 -8.08 -23.62
N PHE A 692 1.37 -6.88 -24.20
CA PHE A 692 2.64 -6.28 -24.62
C PHE A 692 2.90 -4.91 -23.95
N PRO A 693 3.18 -4.86 -22.63
CA PRO A 693 3.47 -3.61 -21.95
C PRO A 693 4.80 -3.02 -22.49
N PRO A 694 4.81 -1.76 -22.95
CA PRO A 694 5.91 -1.21 -23.77
C PRO A 694 7.22 -0.94 -23.01
N LYS A 695 7.26 -1.17 -21.69
CA LYS A 695 8.45 -0.98 -20.83
C LYS A 695 9.29 -2.26 -20.66
N LEU A 696 8.96 -3.36 -21.34
CA LEU A 696 9.70 -4.62 -21.26
C LEU A 696 10.48 -4.88 -22.57
N THR A 697 11.76 -5.21 -22.42
CA THR A 697 12.59 -5.72 -23.53
C THR A 697 12.07 -7.08 -23.96
N MET A 698 11.47 -7.15 -25.16
CA MET A 698 10.95 -8.37 -25.77
C MET A 698 11.73 -8.66 -27.04
N HIS A 699 12.20 -9.89 -27.22
CA HIS A 699 12.87 -10.33 -28.44
C HIS A 699 11.83 -10.71 -29.51
N GLU A 700 12.07 -10.31 -30.77
CA GLU A 700 11.30 -10.81 -31.91
C GLU A 700 11.77 -12.23 -32.28
N PRO A 701 10.87 -13.24 -32.34
CA PRO A 701 11.23 -14.61 -32.69
C PRO A 701 11.75 -14.72 -34.14
N PRO A 702 12.76 -15.59 -34.39
CA PRO A 702 13.46 -15.70 -35.67
C PRO A 702 12.54 -15.74 -36.90
N SER A 703 12.99 -15.16 -38.01
CA SER A 703 12.22 -15.11 -39.28
C SER A 703 11.79 -16.48 -39.80
N SER A 704 12.50 -17.55 -39.41
CA SER A 704 12.26 -18.95 -39.77
C SER A 704 11.51 -19.77 -38.70
N ALA A 705 10.89 -19.14 -37.71
CA ALA A 705 10.04 -19.84 -36.74
C ALA A 705 8.61 -19.99 -37.31
N ASP A 706 8.20 -21.23 -37.56
CA ASP A 706 6.88 -21.58 -38.11
C ASP A 706 5.79 -21.73 -37.02
N ASN A 707 6.21 -21.89 -35.75
CA ASN A 707 5.33 -22.05 -34.59
C ASN A 707 4.89 -20.70 -34.00
N ILE A 708 4.15 -19.89 -34.78
CA ILE A 708 3.79 -18.52 -34.40
C ILE A 708 2.29 -18.29 -34.37
N LEU A 709 1.78 -17.75 -33.26
CA LEU A 709 0.41 -17.28 -33.15
C LEU A 709 0.25 -15.97 -33.94
N GLN A 710 -0.63 -15.97 -34.94
CA GLN A 710 -0.88 -14.84 -35.83
C GLN A 710 -2.14 -14.04 -35.45
N SER A 711 -3.15 -14.70 -34.88
CA SER A 711 -4.42 -14.05 -34.56
C SER A 711 -5.15 -14.62 -33.35
N VAL A 712 -5.98 -13.77 -32.74
CA VAL A 712 -7.03 -14.11 -31.78
C VAL A 712 -8.37 -13.76 -32.42
N SER A 713 -9.33 -14.68 -32.41
CA SER A 713 -10.70 -14.45 -32.89
C SER A 713 -11.69 -14.48 -31.73
N LEU A 714 -12.49 -13.43 -31.58
CA LEU A 714 -13.54 -13.30 -30.56
C LEU A 714 -14.91 -13.53 -31.23
N ASN A 715 -15.51 -14.69 -31.02
CA ASN A 715 -16.69 -15.15 -31.76
C ASN A 715 -17.92 -15.25 -30.86
N ILE A 716 -18.96 -14.47 -31.15
CA ILE A 716 -20.31 -14.73 -30.64
C ILE A 716 -21.00 -15.78 -31.52
N ARG A 717 -21.51 -16.84 -30.91
CA ARG A 717 -22.35 -17.86 -31.54
C ARG A 717 -23.79 -17.36 -31.68
N ASP A 718 -24.55 -17.98 -32.57
CA ASP A 718 -26.02 -17.84 -32.70
C ASP A 718 -26.57 -16.41 -32.94
N GLY A 719 -25.72 -15.46 -33.34
CA GLY A 719 -26.13 -14.11 -33.75
C GLY A 719 -26.36 -13.11 -32.62
N GLY A 720 -25.82 -13.37 -31.42
CA GLY A 720 -25.91 -12.47 -30.27
C GLY A 720 -25.42 -11.04 -30.54
N GLN A 721 -25.97 -10.08 -29.80
CA GLN A 721 -25.79 -8.63 -29.99
C GLN A 721 -24.86 -8.02 -28.93
N CYS A 722 -24.51 -6.73 -29.08
CA CYS A 722 -23.77 -5.99 -28.06
C CYS A 722 -24.73 -5.58 -26.93
N GLU A 723 -24.82 -6.43 -25.90
CA GLU A 723 -25.58 -6.12 -24.67
C GLU A 723 -25.06 -4.83 -24.02
N GLN A 724 -25.95 -4.00 -23.47
CA GLN A 724 -25.55 -2.72 -22.88
C GLN A 724 -24.97 -2.89 -21.47
N TYR A 725 -25.71 -3.54 -20.56
CA TYR A 725 -25.34 -3.74 -19.16
C TYR A 725 -25.51 -5.20 -18.74
N ILE A 726 -24.51 -5.76 -18.07
CA ILE A 726 -24.55 -7.13 -17.56
C ILE A 726 -25.62 -7.28 -16.46
N GLN A 727 -26.40 -8.35 -16.52
CA GLN A 727 -27.49 -8.63 -15.58
C GLN A 727 -27.13 -9.78 -14.63
N GLN A 728 -27.89 -9.94 -13.54
CA GLN A 728 -27.71 -11.05 -12.59
C GLN A 728 -27.92 -12.45 -13.23
N THR A 729 -28.56 -12.52 -14.39
CA THR A 729 -28.78 -13.73 -15.18
C THR A 729 -27.97 -13.80 -16.48
N SER A 730 -27.09 -12.81 -16.75
CA SER A 730 -26.26 -12.83 -17.96
C SER A 730 -25.32 -14.04 -17.96
N ASN A 731 -25.22 -14.70 -19.11
CA ASN A 731 -24.31 -15.82 -19.29
C ASN A 731 -22.87 -15.34 -19.46
N GLU A 732 -21.94 -15.84 -18.66
CA GLU A 732 -20.51 -15.52 -18.71
C GLU A 732 -19.64 -16.72 -19.19
N THR A 733 -20.28 -17.78 -19.67
CA THR A 733 -19.63 -19.01 -20.17
C THR A 733 -18.86 -18.75 -21.46
N TYR A 734 -17.67 -19.34 -21.61
CA TYR A 734 -16.89 -19.30 -22.85
C TYR A 734 -16.12 -20.59 -23.10
N THR A 735 -15.68 -20.77 -24.34
CA THR A 735 -14.66 -21.76 -24.71
C THR A 735 -13.47 -21.05 -25.34
N LEU A 736 -12.25 -21.30 -24.86
CA LEU A 736 -11.00 -20.81 -25.45
C LEU A 736 -10.21 -21.99 -26.01
N THR A 737 -10.04 -22.00 -27.34
CA THR A 737 -9.25 -23.00 -28.05
C THR A 737 -8.05 -22.32 -28.71
N ILE A 738 -6.84 -22.82 -28.46
CA ILE A 738 -5.62 -22.44 -29.17
C ILE A 738 -5.15 -23.66 -29.96
N SER A 739 -4.94 -23.49 -31.26
CA SER A 739 -4.36 -24.53 -32.11
C SER A 739 -3.66 -23.95 -33.33
N GLN A 740 -2.59 -24.60 -33.76
CA GLN A 740 -1.76 -24.20 -34.91
C GLN A 740 -1.19 -22.78 -34.77
N GLN A 741 -1.86 -21.78 -35.36
CA GLN A 741 -1.42 -20.38 -35.42
C GLN A 741 -2.55 -19.40 -35.05
N ILE A 742 -3.67 -19.90 -34.51
CA ILE A 742 -4.87 -19.12 -34.18
C ILE A 742 -5.38 -19.48 -32.78
N ALA A 743 -5.76 -18.46 -32.00
CA ALA A 743 -6.54 -18.59 -30.78
C ALA A 743 -7.99 -18.16 -31.04
N ILE A 744 -8.95 -18.88 -30.49
CA ILE A 744 -10.38 -18.63 -30.69
C ILE A 744 -11.06 -18.60 -29.31
N VAL A 745 -11.65 -17.47 -28.94
CA VAL A 745 -12.54 -17.33 -27.79
C VAL A 745 -13.97 -17.30 -28.32
N GLU A 746 -14.82 -18.23 -27.88
CA GLU A 746 -16.23 -18.29 -28.28
C GLU A 746 -17.17 -18.20 -27.09
N SER A 747 -18.29 -17.50 -27.25
CA SER A 747 -19.37 -17.42 -26.26
C SER A 747 -20.73 -17.21 -26.96
N THR A 748 -21.82 -17.20 -26.17
CA THR A 748 -23.15 -16.75 -26.61
C THR A 748 -23.41 -15.27 -26.28
N THR A 749 -22.54 -14.63 -25.49
CA THR A 749 -22.65 -13.24 -25.03
C THR A 749 -21.33 -12.48 -25.22
N ILE A 750 -21.37 -11.15 -25.15
CA ILE A 750 -20.13 -10.35 -25.02
C ILE A 750 -19.42 -10.59 -23.68
N TRP A 751 -20.16 -10.94 -22.61
CA TRP A 751 -19.60 -11.09 -21.27
C TRP A 751 -18.66 -12.29 -21.17
N GLY A 752 -19.03 -13.43 -21.76
CA GLY A 752 -18.14 -14.59 -21.84
C GLY A 752 -16.88 -14.31 -22.66
N LEU A 753 -16.98 -13.51 -23.73
CA LEU A 753 -15.80 -13.05 -24.48
C LEU A 753 -14.84 -12.22 -23.61
N LEU A 754 -15.34 -11.34 -22.74
CA LEU A 754 -14.49 -10.60 -21.79
C LEU A 754 -13.76 -11.52 -20.81
N ARG A 755 -14.43 -12.57 -20.29
CA ARG A 755 -13.80 -13.51 -19.34
C ARG A 755 -12.77 -14.41 -20.03
N GLY A 756 -13.05 -14.85 -21.25
CA GLY A 756 -12.11 -15.61 -22.07
C GLY A 756 -10.90 -14.80 -22.54
N LEU A 757 -11.08 -13.50 -22.79
CA LEU A 757 -9.98 -12.60 -23.14
C LEU A 757 -9.05 -12.31 -21.95
N GLU A 758 -9.57 -12.21 -20.72
CA GLU A 758 -8.73 -12.23 -19.51
C GLU A 758 -7.95 -13.54 -19.43
N THR A 759 -8.60 -14.70 -19.51
CA THR A 759 -7.91 -16.00 -19.43
C THR A 759 -6.84 -16.15 -20.52
N PHE A 760 -7.10 -15.73 -21.77
CA PHE A 760 -6.08 -15.68 -22.82
C PHE A 760 -4.89 -14.78 -22.42
N SER A 761 -5.16 -13.60 -21.84
CA SER A 761 -4.10 -12.68 -21.36
C SER A 761 -3.23 -13.25 -20.22
N GLN A 762 -3.73 -14.25 -19.51
CA GLN A 762 -2.99 -14.93 -18.44
C GLN A 762 -2.12 -16.07 -18.98
N LEU A 763 -2.53 -16.70 -20.10
CA LEU A 763 -1.75 -17.72 -20.80
C LEU A 763 -0.56 -17.14 -21.59
N VAL A 764 -0.57 -15.84 -21.92
CA VAL A 764 0.54 -15.13 -22.58
C VAL A 764 1.60 -14.72 -21.55
N TYR A 765 2.82 -15.23 -21.70
CA TYR A 765 3.96 -14.92 -20.82
C TYR A 765 5.24 -14.64 -21.59
N ILE A 766 6.27 -14.15 -20.90
CA ILE A 766 7.62 -13.96 -21.43
C ILE A 766 8.50 -15.10 -20.90
N ASN A 767 9.26 -15.76 -21.78
CA ASN A 767 10.12 -16.89 -21.40
C ASN A 767 11.53 -16.43 -20.93
N LYS A 768 12.36 -17.38 -20.50
CA LYS A 768 13.75 -17.16 -20.06
C LYS A 768 14.64 -16.43 -21.07
N ASP A 769 14.30 -16.49 -22.36
CA ASP A 769 15.05 -15.91 -23.48
C ASP A 769 14.43 -14.59 -23.99
N ASN A 770 13.54 -13.96 -23.19
CA ASN A 770 12.77 -12.75 -23.48
C ASN A 770 11.83 -12.81 -24.70
N TYR A 771 11.46 -13.98 -25.20
CA TYR A 771 10.40 -14.11 -26.20
C TYR A 771 9.02 -14.15 -25.53
N VAL A 772 8.02 -13.56 -26.18
CA VAL A 772 6.61 -13.72 -25.78
C VAL A 772 6.09 -15.05 -26.33
N VAL A 773 5.48 -15.87 -25.47
CA VAL A 773 5.07 -17.25 -25.76
C VAL A 773 3.71 -17.61 -25.17
N ILE A 774 3.12 -18.69 -25.70
CA ILE A 774 1.90 -19.34 -25.22
C ILE A 774 1.90 -20.82 -25.62
N ASN A 775 1.17 -21.68 -24.92
CA ASN A 775 1.06 -23.12 -25.25
C ASN A 775 0.30 -23.32 -26.58
N SER A 776 0.76 -24.26 -27.41
CA SER A 776 0.31 -24.40 -28.80
C SER A 776 -1.01 -25.13 -28.99
N THR A 777 -1.35 -26.02 -28.05
CA THR A 777 -2.66 -26.66 -27.96
C THR A 777 -3.22 -26.33 -26.59
N VAL A 778 -4.29 -25.54 -26.55
CA VAL A 778 -5.06 -25.29 -25.31
C VAL A 778 -6.53 -25.47 -25.62
N ASN A 779 -7.26 -26.13 -24.74
CA ASN A 779 -8.71 -26.20 -24.76
C ASN A 779 -9.24 -25.92 -23.34
N ILE A 780 -9.93 -24.81 -23.19
CA ILE A 780 -10.56 -24.35 -21.95
C ILE A 780 -12.07 -24.26 -22.17
N VAL A 781 -12.83 -24.82 -21.24
CA VAL A 781 -14.29 -24.65 -21.13
C VAL A 781 -14.54 -24.11 -19.73
N ASP A 782 -15.16 -22.93 -19.65
CA ASP A 782 -15.19 -22.18 -18.39
C ASP A 782 -16.47 -21.36 -18.23
N SER A 783 -16.90 -21.25 -16.98
CA SER A 783 -18.12 -20.57 -16.55
C SER A 783 -18.03 -20.27 -15.04
N PRO A 784 -18.68 -19.20 -14.55
CA PRO A 784 -18.71 -18.95 -13.12
C PRO A 784 -19.56 -19.98 -12.40
N ARG A 785 -19.11 -20.40 -11.22
CA ARG A 785 -19.89 -21.20 -10.26
C ARG A 785 -21.07 -20.42 -9.67
N PHE A 786 -20.89 -19.11 -9.42
CA PHE A 786 -21.90 -18.22 -8.87
C PHE A 786 -22.09 -16.95 -9.72
N HIS A 787 -23.32 -16.48 -9.85
CA HIS A 787 -23.65 -15.34 -10.72
C HIS A 787 -23.45 -13.96 -10.05
N HIS A 788 -23.44 -13.89 -8.71
CA HIS A 788 -23.11 -12.68 -7.96
C HIS A 788 -21.72 -12.81 -7.36
N ARG A 789 -20.76 -11.99 -7.81
CA ARG A 789 -19.35 -12.05 -7.38
C ARG A 789 -18.84 -10.64 -7.13
N GLY A 790 -19.00 -10.18 -5.90
CA GLY A 790 -18.88 -8.77 -5.55
C GLY A 790 -17.61 -8.34 -4.84
N ILE A 791 -17.30 -7.05 -4.98
CA ILE A 791 -16.48 -6.27 -4.05
C ILE A 791 -17.35 -5.14 -3.53
N MET A 792 -17.40 -4.98 -2.21
CA MET A 792 -17.98 -3.80 -1.57
C MET A 792 -16.86 -2.84 -1.17
N LEU A 793 -16.89 -1.61 -1.69
CA LEU A 793 -16.04 -0.51 -1.23
C LEU A 793 -16.87 0.53 -0.49
N ASP A 794 -16.42 0.88 0.70
CA ASP A 794 -16.87 2.01 1.50
C ASP A 794 -16.21 3.30 0.99
N SER A 795 -17.02 4.32 0.75
CA SER A 795 -16.58 5.67 0.35
C SER A 795 -17.03 6.79 1.30
N SER A 796 -17.63 6.43 2.43
CA SER A 796 -18.16 7.37 3.42
C SER A 796 -17.23 7.55 4.61
N ARG A 797 -16.67 6.45 5.14
CA ARG A 797 -15.74 6.48 6.29
C ARG A 797 -14.42 7.19 5.91
N HIS A 798 -13.99 7.00 4.66
CA HIS A 798 -13.00 7.80 3.94
C HIS A 798 -13.46 7.98 2.49
N PHE A 799 -13.27 9.17 1.90
CA PHE A 799 -13.57 9.39 0.49
C PHE A 799 -12.57 8.65 -0.42
N LEU A 800 -13.07 7.88 -1.39
CA LEU A 800 -12.25 7.19 -2.38
C LEU A 800 -12.27 7.93 -3.72
N PRO A 801 -11.16 8.55 -4.18
CA PRO A 801 -11.14 9.20 -5.49
C PRO A 801 -11.58 8.25 -6.61
N VAL A 802 -12.42 8.71 -7.55
CA VAL A 802 -12.83 7.96 -8.77
C VAL A 802 -11.68 7.19 -9.44
N PRO A 803 -10.46 7.75 -9.59
CA PRO A 803 -9.26 7.02 -10.00
C PRO A 803 -9.00 5.66 -9.31
N ILE A 804 -9.19 5.59 -8.00
CA ILE A 804 -8.95 4.40 -7.17
C ILE A 804 -10.13 3.42 -7.27
N ILE A 805 -11.37 3.92 -7.38
CA ILE A 805 -12.54 3.10 -7.72
C ILE A 805 -12.34 2.44 -9.09
N LYS A 806 -11.93 3.21 -10.10
CA LYS A 806 -11.58 2.72 -11.44
C LYS A 806 -10.46 1.68 -11.44
N LYS A 807 -9.41 1.86 -10.64
CA LYS A 807 -8.37 0.82 -10.47
C LYS A 807 -8.92 -0.46 -9.87
N ASN A 808 -9.79 -0.38 -8.86
CA ASN A 808 -10.43 -1.57 -8.30
C ASN A 808 -11.31 -2.29 -9.33
N LEU A 809 -12.09 -1.55 -10.13
CA LEU A 809 -12.87 -2.10 -11.26
C LEU A 809 -11.98 -2.81 -12.31
N ASP A 810 -10.79 -2.30 -12.61
CA ASP A 810 -9.80 -3.01 -13.44
C ASP A 810 -9.36 -4.33 -12.80
N VAL A 811 -9.00 -4.33 -11.51
CA VAL A 811 -8.57 -5.57 -10.82
C VAL A 811 -9.72 -6.58 -10.66
N MET A 812 -10.95 -6.11 -10.48
CA MET A 812 -12.15 -6.93 -10.50
C MET A 812 -12.33 -7.63 -11.85
N SER A 813 -12.12 -6.92 -12.96
CA SER A 813 -12.10 -7.51 -14.30
C SER A 813 -11.02 -8.59 -14.43
N TYR A 814 -9.81 -8.33 -13.92
CA TYR A 814 -8.69 -9.28 -13.93
C TYR A 814 -8.94 -10.54 -13.08
N ASN A 815 -9.85 -10.45 -12.10
CA ASN A 815 -10.25 -11.55 -11.22
C ASN A 815 -11.63 -12.15 -11.59
N LYS A 816 -12.22 -11.77 -12.73
CA LYS A 816 -13.56 -12.21 -13.17
C LYS A 816 -14.70 -11.90 -12.18
N LEU A 817 -14.54 -10.92 -11.30
CA LEU A 817 -15.61 -10.37 -10.46
C LEU A 817 -16.59 -9.53 -11.32
N ASN A 818 -17.86 -9.43 -10.92
CA ASN A 818 -18.92 -8.84 -11.75
C ASN A 818 -19.89 -7.89 -11.02
N VAL A 819 -19.72 -7.67 -9.71
CA VAL A 819 -20.48 -6.67 -8.94
C VAL A 819 -19.52 -5.73 -8.22
N PHE A 820 -19.67 -4.43 -8.43
CA PHE A 820 -19.17 -3.39 -7.53
C PHE A 820 -20.36 -2.93 -6.68
N HIS A 821 -20.34 -3.31 -5.42
CA HIS A 821 -21.24 -2.79 -4.40
C HIS A 821 -20.60 -1.49 -3.87
N TRP A 822 -21.26 -0.37 -4.11
CA TRP A 822 -20.75 0.95 -3.75
C TRP A 822 -21.48 1.43 -2.51
N HIS A 823 -20.84 1.27 -1.35
CA HIS A 823 -21.30 1.83 -0.10
C HIS A 823 -21.00 3.35 -0.11
N LEU A 824 -21.99 4.11 -0.57
CA LEU A 824 -21.86 5.50 -1.00
C LEU A 824 -21.86 6.49 0.18
N VAL A 825 -22.69 6.24 1.20
CA VAL A 825 -23.03 7.18 2.28
C VAL A 825 -23.20 6.42 3.59
N ASP A 826 -22.82 7.05 4.71
CA ASP A 826 -22.91 6.48 6.07
C ASP A 826 -22.95 7.63 7.10
N ASP A 827 -22.67 7.36 8.37
CA ASP A 827 -22.59 8.36 9.43
C ASP A 827 -21.55 9.46 9.19
N GLN A 828 -20.37 9.12 8.65
CA GLN A 828 -19.23 10.04 8.65
C GLN A 828 -19.22 11.01 7.47
N SER A 829 -19.75 10.61 6.30
CA SER A 829 -20.01 11.55 5.21
C SER A 829 -21.12 11.14 4.24
N PHE A 830 -21.61 12.14 3.49
CA PHE A 830 -22.53 11.99 2.36
C PHE A 830 -21.87 12.56 1.09
N PRO A 831 -20.99 11.81 0.40
CA PRO A 831 -20.28 12.32 -0.77
C PRO A 831 -21.12 12.34 -2.06
N PHE A 832 -22.28 11.69 -2.12
CA PHE A 832 -23.10 11.62 -3.36
C PHE A 832 -23.82 12.94 -3.67
N GLU A 833 -23.63 13.51 -4.87
CA GLU A 833 -24.35 14.73 -5.29
C GLU A 833 -25.77 14.41 -5.80
N SER A 834 -26.75 14.57 -4.90
CA SER A 834 -28.18 14.46 -5.21
C SER A 834 -28.71 15.76 -5.84
N GLU A 835 -29.28 15.66 -7.04
CA GLU A 835 -30.02 16.76 -7.69
C GLU A 835 -31.37 17.02 -7.02
N ALA A 836 -31.98 15.99 -6.42
CA ALA A 836 -33.18 16.16 -5.61
C ALA A 836 -32.91 16.97 -4.33
N PHE A 837 -31.73 16.78 -3.71
CA PHE A 837 -31.38 17.35 -2.41
C PHE A 837 -29.88 17.75 -2.32
N PRO A 838 -29.43 18.81 -3.03
CA PRO A 838 -28.00 19.21 -3.08
C PRO A 838 -27.39 19.54 -1.71
N GLU A 839 -28.22 19.92 -0.76
CA GLU A 839 -27.83 20.17 0.64
C GLU A 839 -27.23 18.94 1.34
N LEU A 840 -27.53 17.72 0.88
CA LEU A 840 -26.98 16.47 1.45
C LEU A 840 -25.46 16.43 1.29
N SER A 841 -24.93 16.58 0.08
CA SER A 841 -23.47 16.62 -0.14
C SER A 841 -22.86 17.95 0.31
N ALA A 842 -23.52 19.09 0.06
CA ALA A 842 -22.99 20.41 0.40
C ALA A 842 -22.78 20.64 1.92
N LYS A 843 -23.37 19.80 2.78
CA LYS A 843 -23.19 19.85 4.25
C LYS A 843 -22.78 18.53 4.89
N GLY A 844 -23.02 17.39 4.23
CA GLY A 844 -22.69 16.06 4.71
C GLY A 844 -21.39 15.47 4.14
N ALA A 845 -20.88 15.97 3.00
CA ALA A 845 -19.56 15.55 2.50
C ALA A 845 -18.42 16.10 3.37
N PHE A 846 -17.24 15.46 3.33
CA PHE A 846 -16.08 15.92 4.09
C PHE A 846 -15.64 17.35 3.73
N SER A 847 -15.58 17.67 2.44
CA SER A 847 -15.55 19.04 1.90
C SER A 847 -16.12 19.05 0.48
N ALA A 848 -16.25 20.22 -0.14
CA ALA A 848 -16.68 20.37 -1.54
C ALA A 848 -15.80 19.59 -2.56
N ASP A 849 -14.53 19.32 -2.24
CA ASP A 849 -13.63 18.53 -3.10
C ASP A 849 -13.77 17.01 -2.89
N HIS A 850 -14.60 16.56 -1.94
CA HIS A 850 -14.81 15.16 -1.56
C HIS A 850 -16.25 14.72 -1.87
N VAL A 851 -16.69 15.06 -3.08
CA VAL A 851 -18.04 14.83 -3.61
C VAL A 851 -17.94 14.02 -4.91
N TYR A 852 -18.88 13.10 -5.12
CA TYR A 852 -19.11 12.41 -6.39
C TYR A 852 -20.18 13.16 -7.18
N THR A 853 -19.74 13.91 -8.20
CA THR A 853 -20.65 14.63 -9.11
C THR A 853 -21.46 13.65 -9.97
N PRO A 854 -22.55 14.07 -10.64
CA PRO A 854 -23.24 13.23 -11.63
C PRO A 854 -22.31 12.71 -12.73
N SER A 855 -21.29 13.50 -13.10
CA SER A 855 -20.22 13.09 -14.02
C SER A 855 -19.33 11.98 -13.45
N ASP A 856 -18.91 12.08 -12.19
CA ASP A 856 -18.10 11.05 -11.52
C ASP A 856 -18.83 9.71 -11.44
N VAL A 857 -20.11 9.76 -11.06
CA VAL A 857 -20.98 8.57 -10.97
C VAL A 857 -21.15 7.91 -12.34
N ALA A 858 -21.44 8.70 -13.39
CA ALA A 858 -21.56 8.19 -14.75
C ALA A 858 -20.24 7.59 -15.27
N ASP A 859 -19.09 8.21 -14.98
CA ASP A 859 -17.76 7.78 -15.40
C ASP A 859 -17.28 6.50 -14.69
N VAL A 860 -17.68 6.31 -13.41
CA VAL A 860 -17.52 5.03 -12.69
C VAL A 860 -18.38 3.93 -13.31
N ILE A 861 -19.67 4.22 -13.58
CA ILE A 861 -20.62 3.28 -14.18
C ILE A 861 -20.18 2.82 -15.57
N GLU A 862 -19.72 3.74 -16.42
CA GLU A 862 -19.22 3.42 -17.77
C GLU A 862 -17.94 2.57 -17.72
N HIS A 863 -16.99 2.92 -16.85
CA HIS A 863 -15.77 2.14 -16.67
C HIS A 863 -16.05 0.72 -16.13
N ALA A 864 -17.09 0.54 -15.31
CA ALA A 864 -17.59 -0.77 -14.89
C ALA A 864 -18.27 -1.53 -16.06
N ARG A 865 -19.12 -0.86 -16.85
CA ARG A 865 -19.83 -1.43 -18.01
C ARG A 865 -18.86 -2.01 -19.05
N LEU A 866 -17.80 -1.27 -19.40
CA LEU A 866 -16.72 -1.68 -20.32
C LEU A 866 -15.85 -2.88 -19.81
N ARG A 867 -16.16 -3.39 -18.61
CA ARG A 867 -15.55 -4.57 -17.97
C ARG A 867 -16.56 -5.66 -17.65
N GLY A 868 -17.85 -5.44 -17.94
CA GLY A 868 -18.93 -6.34 -17.53
C GLY A 868 -19.06 -6.43 -16.02
N ILE A 869 -19.06 -5.28 -15.33
CA ILE A 869 -19.28 -5.17 -13.89
C ILE A 869 -20.55 -4.34 -13.67
N ARG A 870 -21.45 -4.79 -12.79
CA ARG A 870 -22.60 -4.00 -12.32
C ARG A 870 -22.15 -3.03 -11.24
N VAL A 871 -22.69 -1.82 -11.21
CA VAL A 871 -22.59 -0.94 -10.04
C VAL A 871 -23.91 -1.00 -9.29
N ILE A 872 -23.89 -1.51 -8.06
CA ILE A 872 -25.03 -1.52 -7.13
C ILE A 872 -24.77 -0.43 -6.10
N PRO A 873 -25.54 0.67 -6.09
CA PRO A 873 -25.45 1.67 -5.04
C PRO A 873 -26.07 1.14 -3.74
N GLU A 874 -25.46 1.47 -2.61
CA GLU A 874 -26.10 1.39 -1.29
C GLU A 874 -26.47 2.79 -0.80
N ILE A 875 -27.68 2.92 -0.26
CA ILE A 875 -28.13 4.09 0.50
C ILE A 875 -28.69 3.54 1.80
N ASP A 876 -27.82 3.36 2.79
CA ASP A 876 -28.19 2.74 4.06
C ASP A 876 -29.04 3.68 4.93
N THR A 877 -30.11 3.11 5.48
CA THR A 877 -31.11 3.70 6.38
C THR A 877 -31.85 2.56 7.10
N PRO A 878 -32.35 2.70 8.34
CA PRO A 878 -32.41 3.91 9.17
C PRO A 878 -31.22 4.05 10.12
N GLY A 879 -30.29 3.07 10.15
CA GLY A 879 -28.96 3.22 10.74
C GLY A 879 -28.11 4.24 9.96
N HIS A 880 -26.82 4.35 10.28
CA HIS A 880 -25.79 4.93 9.41
C HIS A 880 -26.14 6.27 8.71
N THR A 881 -26.82 7.17 9.43
CA THR A 881 -27.48 8.37 8.89
C THR A 881 -27.04 9.70 9.52
N HIS A 882 -26.00 9.71 10.37
CA HIS A 882 -25.48 10.94 11.00
C HIS A 882 -25.06 12.04 10.00
N SER A 883 -24.53 11.69 8.83
CA SER A 883 -24.12 12.67 7.81
C SER A 883 -25.30 13.49 7.28
N TRP A 884 -26.50 12.90 7.26
CA TRP A 884 -27.74 13.52 6.83
C TRP A 884 -28.21 14.59 7.84
N SER A 885 -27.84 14.46 9.13
CA SER A 885 -28.20 15.41 10.19
C SER A 885 -27.67 16.83 9.97
N LYS A 886 -26.64 16.97 9.14
CA LYS A 886 -26.06 18.27 8.75
C LYS A 886 -26.99 19.09 7.84
N SER A 887 -27.90 18.44 7.11
CA SER A 887 -28.79 19.07 6.14
C SER A 887 -30.29 18.94 6.49
N MET A 888 -30.71 17.83 7.10
CA MET A 888 -32.10 17.54 7.47
C MET A 888 -32.22 16.92 8.88
N PRO A 889 -31.80 17.62 9.95
CA PRO A 889 -31.83 17.11 11.33
C PRO A 889 -33.24 16.72 11.82
N GLU A 890 -34.29 17.25 11.19
CA GLU A 890 -35.69 16.89 11.47
C GLU A 890 -36.09 15.46 11.10
N LEU A 891 -35.28 14.76 10.29
CA LEU A 891 -35.54 13.36 9.90
C LEU A 891 -35.10 12.35 10.98
N LEU A 892 -34.31 12.79 11.96
CA LEU A 892 -33.58 11.93 12.89
C LEU A 892 -34.25 11.85 14.27
N THR A 893 -33.89 10.80 15.00
CA THR A 893 -34.37 10.57 16.36
C THR A 893 -33.52 11.36 17.35
N VAL A 894 -34.13 12.32 18.04
CA VAL A 894 -33.53 12.92 19.24
C VAL A 894 -33.53 11.86 20.35
N CYS A 895 -32.36 11.33 20.71
CA CYS A 895 -32.23 10.40 21.83
C CYS A 895 -32.42 11.12 23.18
N TRP A 896 -32.68 10.38 24.26
CA TRP A 896 -32.91 10.93 25.59
C TRP A 896 -32.08 10.20 26.66
N ALA A 897 -31.55 10.95 27.62
CA ALA A 897 -30.88 10.43 28.80
C ALA A 897 -31.34 11.19 30.04
N ASN A 898 -31.47 10.49 31.18
CA ASN A 898 -31.84 11.09 32.47
C ASN A 898 -33.09 12.00 32.43
N GLY A 899 -34.08 11.64 31.60
CA GLY A 899 -35.34 12.39 31.45
C GLY A 899 -35.25 13.69 30.65
N ARG A 900 -34.20 13.87 29.83
CA ARG A 900 -34.02 15.02 28.94
C ARG A 900 -33.53 14.57 27.56
N PRO A 901 -33.74 15.37 26.49
CA PRO A 901 -33.02 15.21 25.23
C PRO A 901 -31.50 15.10 25.49
N ASN A 902 -30.88 14.10 24.90
CA ASN A 902 -29.43 13.91 24.87
C ASN A 902 -28.95 14.15 23.45
N GLN A 903 -27.97 15.05 23.28
CA GLN A 903 -27.28 15.20 22.00
C GLN A 903 -26.21 14.11 21.91
N ALA A 904 -26.13 13.42 20.77
CA ALA A 904 -25.11 12.42 20.54
C ALA A 904 -23.71 13.06 20.55
N VAL A 905 -22.75 12.41 21.20
CA VAL A 905 -21.34 12.79 21.13
C VAL A 905 -20.75 12.19 19.85
N TYR A 906 -20.63 13.00 18.80
CA TYR A 906 -20.15 12.53 17.50
C TYR A 906 -18.79 11.81 17.59
N GLY A 907 -18.66 10.72 16.83
CA GLY A 907 -17.48 9.84 16.82
C GLY A 907 -17.25 9.04 18.12
N VAL A 908 -18.20 9.07 19.05
CA VAL A 908 -18.41 8.09 20.14
C VAL A 908 -19.80 7.45 20.04
N GLN A 909 -20.75 8.18 19.45
CA GLN A 909 -22.19 7.90 19.45
C GLN A 909 -22.83 8.17 18.07
N GLY A 910 -22.06 7.98 16.99
CA GLY A 910 -22.54 8.21 15.62
C GLY A 910 -23.75 7.33 15.29
N GLU A 911 -23.69 6.08 15.74
CA GLU A 911 -24.72 5.06 15.62
C GLU A 911 -26.05 5.46 16.27
N MET A 912 -26.08 6.50 17.11
CA MET A 912 -27.30 6.98 17.77
C MET A 912 -28.10 7.98 16.91
N GLU A 913 -27.50 8.63 15.90
CA GLU A 913 -28.18 9.61 15.03
C GLU A 913 -28.97 8.94 13.89
N ILE A 914 -29.80 7.95 14.25
CA ILE A 914 -30.67 7.18 13.35
C ILE A 914 -31.93 7.96 12.94
N PHE A 915 -32.46 7.63 11.77
CA PHE A 915 -33.75 8.15 11.29
C PHE A 915 -34.90 7.88 12.29
N ASN A 916 -35.96 8.70 12.22
CA ASN A 916 -37.16 8.61 13.03
C ASN A 916 -38.35 8.04 12.21
N PRO A 917 -38.73 6.76 12.35
CA PRO A 917 -39.82 6.16 11.57
C PRO A 917 -41.21 6.74 11.85
N SER A 918 -41.38 7.54 12.91
CA SER A 918 -42.64 8.24 13.17
C SER A 918 -42.84 9.52 12.32
N GLU A 919 -41.77 10.04 11.70
CA GLU A 919 -41.81 11.27 10.89
C GLU A 919 -42.17 10.95 9.41
N PRO A 920 -43.35 11.36 8.91
CA PRO A 920 -43.79 11.03 7.55
C PRO A 920 -42.84 11.51 6.45
N ARG A 921 -42.12 12.63 6.65
CA ARG A 921 -41.22 13.23 5.66
C ARG A 921 -40.02 12.34 5.34
N VAL A 922 -39.59 11.47 6.26
CA VAL A 922 -38.51 10.48 5.99
C VAL A 922 -38.84 9.67 4.73
N TYR A 923 -40.06 9.14 4.64
CA TYR A 923 -40.50 8.35 3.50
C TYR A 923 -40.62 9.17 2.21
N THR A 924 -40.97 10.46 2.30
CA THR A 924 -41.02 11.37 1.14
C THR A 924 -39.62 11.70 0.61
N VAL A 925 -38.63 11.84 1.50
CA VAL A 925 -37.21 12.01 1.11
C VAL A 925 -36.68 10.73 0.48
N MET A 926 -36.91 9.57 1.11
CA MET A 926 -36.48 8.28 0.59
C MET A 926 -37.10 7.93 -0.76
N GLU A 927 -38.40 8.18 -0.98
CA GLU A 927 -39.00 7.93 -2.32
C GLU A 927 -38.32 8.77 -3.40
N ARG A 928 -38.08 10.06 -3.13
CA ARG A 928 -37.52 10.97 -4.12
C ARG A 928 -36.03 10.72 -4.38
N LEU A 929 -35.26 10.36 -3.34
CA LEU A 929 -33.84 10.02 -3.48
C LEU A 929 -33.63 8.63 -4.12
N LEU A 930 -34.34 7.59 -3.68
CA LEU A 930 -34.23 6.25 -4.29
C LEU A 930 -34.68 6.25 -5.75
N ARG A 931 -35.64 7.11 -6.12
CA ARG A 931 -36.01 7.37 -7.52
C ARG A 931 -34.86 7.99 -8.32
N GLU A 932 -34.21 9.03 -7.79
CA GLU A 932 -33.02 9.63 -8.42
C GLU A 932 -31.87 8.60 -8.58
N VAL A 933 -31.63 7.78 -7.55
CA VAL A 933 -30.64 6.70 -7.59
C VAL A 933 -31.01 5.63 -8.63
N LYS A 934 -32.29 5.25 -8.74
CA LYS A 934 -32.76 4.33 -9.80
C LYS A 934 -32.65 4.92 -11.21
N GLU A 935 -32.77 6.24 -11.35
CA GLU A 935 -32.59 6.94 -12.63
C GLU A 935 -31.10 7.08 -13.02
N LYS A 936 -30.20 7.28 -12.03
CA LYS A 936 -28.75 7.43 -12.25
C LYS A 936 -27.98 6.11 -12.35
N PHE A 937 -28.40 5.05 -11.68
CA PHE A 937 -27.71 3.75 -11.69
C PHE A 937 -28.46 2.72 -12.54
N PRO A 938 -27.91 2.25 -13.69
CA PRO A 938 -28.54 1.26 -14.59
C PRO A 938 -28.78 -0.15 -14.01
N SER A 939 -28.56 -0.32 -12.71
CA SER A 939 -28.84 -1.56 -11.98
C SER A 939 -30.35 -1.75 -11.78
N ASN A 940 -30.77 -3.01 -11.74
CA ASN A 940 -32.10 -3.37 -11.25
C ASN A 940 -32.13 -3.61 -9.73
N TYR A 941 -30.99 -3.41 -9.07
CA TYR A 941 -30.78 -3.58 -7.64
C TYR A 941 -30.23 -2.30 -7.00
N ILE A 942 -30.78 -1.93 -5.85
CA ILE A 942 -30.24 -0.95 -4.90
C ILE A 942 -30.12 -1.66 -3.55
N HIS A 943 -29.00 -1.51 -2.86
CA HIS A 943 -28.86 -1.97 -1.48
C HIS A 943 -29.45 -0.91 -0.54
N LEU A 944 -30.32 -1.32 0.38
CA LEU A 944 -30.99 -0.42 1.33
C LEU A 944 -30.29 -0.37 2.69
N GLY A 945 -29.25 -1.18 2.87
CA GLY A 945 -28.60 -1.42 4.16
C GLY A 945 -29.55 -2.07 5.16
N MET A 946 -30.00 -1.28 6.14
CA MET A 946 -30.89 -1.64 7.26
C MET A 946 -30.24 -2.54 8.32
N ASP A 947 -28.95 -2.36 8.61
CA ASP A 947 -28.25 -3.04 9.71
C ASP A 947 -27.89 -2.10 10.89
N GLU A 948 -27.32 -2.72 11.94
CA GLU A 948 -26.76 -2.15 13.20
C GLU A 948 -27.62 -1.10 13.95
N VAL A 949 -28.89 -0.93 13.59
CA VAL A 949 -29.80 0.12 14.09
C VAL A 949 -29.84 0.23 15.63
N TYR A 950 -29.45 1.41 16.15
CA TYR A 950 -29.34 1.67 17.59
C TYR A 950 -30.71 1.90 18.27
N ASP A 951 -31.45 0.81 18.45
CA ASP A 951 -32.84 0.79 18.90
C ASP A 951 -33.11 1.45 20.27
N LYS A 952 -32.06 1.58 21.10
CA LYS A 952 -32.05 2.31 22.37
C LYS A 952 -32.40 3.80 22.18
N CYS A 953 -32.01 4.43 21.07
CA CYS A 953 -32.34 5.83 20.82
C CYS A 953 -33.86 6.00 20.64
N TRP A 954 -34.51 5.18 19.80
CA TRP A 954 -35.98 5.14 19.69
C TRP A 954 -36.65 4.83 21.03
N SER A 955 -36.16 3.82 21.75
CA SER A 955 -36.68 3.42 23.08
C SER A 955 -36.61 4.54 24.12
N SER A 956 -35.62 5.43 24.02
CA SER A 956 -35.46 6.56 24.93
C SER A 956 -36.43 7.71 24.64
N ASN A 957 -36.87 7.85 23.39
CA ASN A 957 -37.63 9.02 22.95
C ASN A 957 -39.12 8.89 23.32
N PRO A 958 -39.68 9.83 24.11
CA PRO A 958 -41.07 9.75 24.57
C PRO A 958 -42.10 10.02 23.47
N ASN A 959 -41.75 10.79 22.43
CA ASN A 959 -42.64 11.06 21.29
C ASN A 959 -42.75 9.82 20.39
N VAL A 960 -41.63 9.16 20.09
CA VAL A 960 -41.61 7.87 19.37
C VAL A 960 -42.37 6.82 20.17
N SER A 961 -42.12 6.71 21.48
CA SER A 961 -42.85 5.79 22.37
C SER A 961 -44.37 6.04 22.39
N ALA A 962 -44.81 7.30 22.45
CA ALA A 962 -46.23 7.66 22.41
C ALA A 962 -46.87 7.39 21.03
N TRP A 963 -46.13 7.63 19.95
CA TRP A 963 -46.56 7.33 18.58
C TRP A 963 -46.71 5.81 18.37
N MET A 964 -45.72 5.00 18.82
CA MET A 964 -45.77 3.54 18.77
C MET A 964 -47.03 2.99 19.45
N GLN A 965 -47.38 3.52 20.63
CA GLN A 965 -48.63 3.17 21.34
C GLN A 965 -49.87 3.53 20.52
N ALA A 966 -49.89 4.69 19.86
CA ALA A 966 -51.02 5.12 19.02
C ALA A 966 -51.21 4.27 17.76
N VAL A 967 -50.15 3.64 17.22
CA VAL A 967 -50.21 2.74 16.07
C VAL A 967 -50.16 1.24 16.42
N ASN A 968 -50.19 0.88 17.71
CA ASN A 968 -50.11 -0.49 18.24
C ASN A 968 -48.79 -1.24 17.96
N ILE A 969 -47.67 -0.52 17.76
CA ILE A 969 -46.33 -1.13 17.69
C ILE A 969 -45.81 -1.31 19.12
N THR A 970 -45.40 -2.53 19.48
CA THR A 970 -45.09 -2.93 20.87
C THR A 970 -43.60 -3.14 21.16
N SER A 971 -42.73 -3.07 20.15
CA SER A 971 -41.28 -3.25 20.29
C SER A 971 -40.52 -2.42 19.25
N THR A 972 -39.23 -2.17 19.51
CA THR A 972 -38.30 -1.53 18.57
C THR A 972 -38.12 -2.32 17.28
N LYS A 973 -38.01 -3.65 17.36
CA LYS A 973 -38.02 -4.52 16.17
C LYS A 973 -39.29 -4.33 15.34
N GLY A 974 -40.45 -4.15 15.98
CA GLY A 974 -41.69 -3.79 15.30
C GLY A 974 -41.67 -2.40 14.66
N LEU A 975 -40.89 -1.46 15.21
CA LEU A 975 -40.70 -0.11 14.65
C LEU A 975 -39.76 -0.14 13.43
N HIS A 976 -38.68 -0.92 13.49
CA HIS A 976 -37.80 -1.14 12.34
C HIS A 976 -38.52 -1.93 11.24
N ALA A 977 -39.28 -2.97 11.58
CA ALA A 977 -40.14 -3.70 10.64
C ALA A 977 -41.13 -2.78 9.91
N TYR A 978 -41.74 -1.83 10.64
CA TYR A 978 -42.59 -0.79 10.06
C TYR A 978 -41.80 0.16 9.14
N TYR A 979 -40.57 0.54 9.50
CA TYR A 979 -39.70 1.31 8.61
C TYR A 979 -39.38 0.55 7.32
N ALA A 980 -38.94 -0.71 7.45
CA ALA A 980 -38.54 -1.58 6.37
C ALA A 980 -39.69 -1.82 5.38
N ASP A 981 -40.90 -2.22 5.82
CA ASP A 981 -42.05 -2.37 4.91
C ASP A 981 -42.33 -1.08 4.13
N ARG A 982 -42.24 0.08 4.77
CA ARG A 982 -42.52 1.37 4.11
C ARG A 982 -41.49 1.72 3.03
N VAL A 983 -40.20 1.41 3.22
CA VAL A 983 -39.16 1.59 2.20
C VAL A 983 -39.19 0.48 1.14
N LEU A 984 -39.49 -0.76 1.51
CA LEU A 984 -39.70 -1.87 0.57
C LEU A 984 -40.93 -1.62 -0.34
N ASN A 985 -41.97 -0.95 0.16
CA ASN A 985 -43.09 -0.45 -0.65
C ASN A 985 -42.69 0.69 -1.60
N ILE A 986 -41.77 1.58 -1.19
CA ILE A 986 -41.18 2.58 -2.09
C ILE A 986 -40.44 1.87 -3.24
N MET A 987 -39.64 0.84 -2.95
CA MET A 987 -38.92 0.06 -3.97
C MET A 987 -39.86 -0.62 -4.98
N ARG A 988 -40.98 -1.19 -4.51
CA ARG A 988 -42.07 -1.71 -5.37
C ARG A 988 -42.63 -0.62 -6.31
N ASN A 989 -42.75 0.62 -5.85
CA ASN A 989 -43.31 1.75 -6.62
C ASN A 989 -42.33 2.41 -7.60
N ILE A 990 -41.03 2.11 -7.53
CA ILE A 990 -40.00 2.61 -8.46
C ILE A 990 -39.40 1.53 -9.37
N ASP A 991 -40.00 0.34 -9.40
CA ASP A 991 -39.57 -0.84 -10.18
C ASP A 991 -38.07 -1.18 -9.98
N SER A 992 -37.69 -1.35 -8.71
CA SER A 992 -36.34 -1.73 -8.30
C SER A 992 -36.37 -2.86 -7.27
N ILE A 993 -35.44 -3.80 -7.38
CA ILE A 993 -35.33 -4.96 -6.49
C ILE A 993 -34.43 -4.58 -5.31
N PRO A 994 -34.91 -4.62 -4.07
CA PRO A 994 -34.08 -4.35 -2.91
C PRO A 994 -33.08 -5.48 -2.65
N ILE A 995 -31.89 -5.09 -2.22
CA ILE A 995 -30.99 -5.93 -1.41
C ILE A 995 -30.98 -5.33 0.01
N VAL A 996 -30.98 -6.20 1.02
CA VAL A 996 -30.94 -5.82 2.45
C VAL A 996 -29.92 -6.67 3.18
N TRP A 997 -29.29 -6.13 4.23
CA TRP A 997 -28.55 -6.94 5.18
C TRP A 997 -29.50 -7.87 5.97
N GLN A 998 -28.95 -8.92 6.57
CA GLN A 998 -29.74 -9.97 7.25
C GLN A 998 -30.64 -9.48 8.39
N ASP A 999 -30.33 -8.34 9.01
CA ASP A 999 -31.03 -7.77 10.17
C ASP A 999 -32.54 -7.65 9.94
N VAL A 1000 -32.95 -7.21 8.74
CA VAL A 1000 -34.37 -7.09 8.33
C VAL A 1000 -35.09 -8.45 8.35
N TRP A 1001 -34.39 -9.53 8.01
CA TRP A 1001 -34.92 -10.90 8.04
C TRP A 1001 -34.89 -11.50 9.45
N ASP A 1002 -33.84 -11.21 10.23
CA ASP A 1002 -33.73 -11.60 11.65
C ASP A 1002 -34.83 -10.96 12.52
N GLU A 1003 -35.45 -9.89 12.03
CA GLU A 1003 -36.60 -9.20 12.64
C GLU A 1003 -37.97 -9.66 12.13
N GLN A 1004 -38.00 -10.68 11.26
CA GLN A 1004 -39.21 -11.32 10.75
C GLN A 1004 -40.08 -10.40 9.87
N VAL A 1005 -39.46 -9.44 9.16
CA VAL A 1005 -40.14 -8.60 8.15
C VAL A 1005 -40.53 -9.45 6.93
N GLU A 1006 -41.74 -9.24 6.40
CA GLU A 1006 -42.18 -9.87 5.16
C GLU A 1006 -41.53 -9.18 3.93
N LEU A 1007 -40.44 -9.78 3.43
CA LEU A 1007 -39.69 -9.22 2.31
C LEU A 1007 -40.42 -9.45 0.96
N PRO A 1008 -40.44 -8.47 0.03
CA PRO A 1008 -40.98 -8.66 -1.32
C PRO A 1008 -40.39 -9.88 -2.04
N THR A 1009 -41.20 -10.59 -2.82
CA THR A 1009 -40.71 -11.68 -3.67
C THR A 1009 -39.60 -11.17 -4.62
N GLY A 1010 -38.45 -11.83 -4.61
CA GLY A 1010 -37.27 -11.45 -5.41
C GLY A 1010 -36.18 -10.68 -4.65
N THR A 1011 -36.50 -10.12 -3.48
CA THR A 1011 -35.53 -9.48 -2.56
C THR A 1011 -34.33 -10.39 -2.32
N ILE A 1012 -33.15 -9.80 -2.27
CA ILE A 1012 -31.89 -10.50 -1.94
C ILE A 1012 -31.51 -10.14 -0.50
N ILE A 1013 -31.16 -11.16 0.30
CA ILE A 1013 -30.64 -11.00 1.66
C ILE A 1013 -29.12 -11.18 1.64
N GLN A 1014 -28.38 -10.25 2.21
CA GLN A 1014 -26.93 -10.33 2.39
C GLN A 1014 -26.58 -10.81 3.80
N VAL A 1015 -26.09 -12.05 3.90
CA VAL A 1015 -25.71 -12.71 5.16
C VAL A 1015 -24.29 -12.29 5.53
N TRP A 1016 -24.17 -11.58 6.64
CA TRP A 1016 -22.94 -10.91 7.07
C TRP A 1016 -22.53 -11.20 8.52
N LYS A 1017 -23.46 -11.65 9.37
CA LYS A 1017 -23.21 -12.06 10.77
C LYS A 1017 -22.97 -13.57 10.87
N GLY A 1018 -22.63 -14.06 12.06
CA GLY A 1018 -22.49 -15.49 12.35
C GLY A 1018 -21.13 -16.12 11.95
N GLY A 1019 -20.07 -15.30 11.87
CA GLY A 1019 -18.73 -15.76 11.49
C GLY A 1019 -18.04 -16.63 12.54
N ALA A 1020 -18.07 -16.19 13.81
CA ALA A 1020 -17.30 -16.79 14.90
C ALA A 1020 -17.65 -18.26 15.21
N ASP A 1021 -18.89 -18.67 14.97
CA ASP A 1021 -19.40 -20.03 15.19
C ASP A 1021 -19.76 -20.77 13.88
N ASN A 1022 -19.57 -20.10 12.73
CA ASN A 1022 -20.04 -20.54 11.42
C ASN A 1022 -21.56 -20.80 11.34
N SER A 1023 -22.36 -20.02 12.07
CA SER A 1023 -23.83 -20.01 11.95
C SER A 1023 -24.34 -19.37 10.66
N TRP A 1024 -23.52 -18.57 9.96
CA TRP A 1024 -23.83 -18.02 8.62
C TRP A 1024 -24.38 -19.07 7.64
N ALA A 1025 -23.85 -20.30 7.69
CA ALA A 1025 -24.27 -21.40 6.84
C ALA A 1025 -25.70 -21.90 7.16
N SER A 1026 -26.17 -21.72 8.39
CA SER A 1026 -27.55 -22.00 8.80
C SER A 1026 -28.50 -20.89 8.34
N TYR A 1027 -28.12 -19.62 8.49
CA TYR A 1027 -28.89 -18.47 7.97
C TYR A 1027 -29.13 -18.60 6.45
N LEU A 1028 -28.05 -18.82 5.70
CA LEU A 1028 -28.06 -18.97 4.24
C LEU A 1028 -28.92 -20.16 3.76
N ASN A 1029 -28.90 -21.28 4.50
CA ASN A 1029 -29.75 -22.45 4.24
C ASN A 1029 -31.24 -22.17 4.55
N ASN A 1030 -31.53 -21.49 5.66
CA ASN A 1030 -32.89 -21.17 6.10
C ASN A 1030 -33.58 -20.15 5.18
N ALA A 1031 -32.91 -19.05 4.83
CA ALA A 1031 -33.46 -18.02 3.94
C ALA A 1031 -33.76 -18.57 2.53
N ALA A 1032 -32.84 -19.38 1.97
CA ALA A 1032 -33.01 -20.02 0.66
C ALA A 1032 -34.20 -21.01 0.64
N LYS A 1033 -34.46 -21.71 1.75
CA LYS A 1033 -35.63 -22.60 1.94
C LYS A 1033 -36.95 -21.84 2.09
N GLN A 1034 -36.93 -20.68 2.75
CA GLN A 1034 -38.11 -19.80 2.86
C GLN A 1034 -38.48 -19.14 1.52
N GLY A 1035 -37.60 -19.18 0.51
CA GLY A 1035 -37.88 -18.70 -0.83
C GLY A 1035 -37.09 -17.46 -1.26
N TYR A 1036 -36.27 -16.90 -0.37
CA TYR A 1036 -35.50 -15.68 -0.62
C TYR A 1036 -34.21 -15.96 -1.40
N ASN A 1037 -33.77 -14.97 -2.17
CA ASN A 1037 -32.44 -14.97 -2.76
C ASN A 1037 -31.41 -14.57 -1.69
N VAL A 1038 -30.21 -15.15 -1.74
CA VAL A 1038 -29.18 -14.97 -0.71
C VAL A 1038 -27.81 -14.74 -1.33
N ILE A 1039 -27.05 -13.81 -0.76
CA ILE A 1039 -25.61 -13.62 -1.00
C ILE A 1039 -24.85 -13.62 0.32
N LEU A 1040 -23.59 -14.08 0.29
CA LEU A 1040 -22.75 -14.26 1.48
C LEU A 1040 -21.60 -13.23 1.51
N SER A 1041 -21.43 -12.55 2.64
CA SER A 1041 -20.21 -11.77 2.93
C SER A 1041 -19.56 -12.10 4.27
N THR A 1042 -20.25 -12.76 5.22
CA THR A 1042 -19.75 -13.02 6.59
C THR A 1042 -18.27 -13.42 6.70
N PRO A 1043 -17.76 -14.44 5.96
CA PRO A 1043 -16.39 -14.90 6.14
C PRO A 1043 -15.37 -14.08 5.32
N TRP A 1044 -15.83 -13.09 4.56
CA TRP A 1044 -15.07 -12.31 3.59
C TRP A 1044 -15.05 -10.82 3.93
N TYR A 1045 -15.04 -10.50 5.24
CA TYR A 1045 -14.68 -9.18 5.75
C TYR A 1045 -13.16 -9.04 5.67
N LEU A 1046 -12.71 -8.21 4.71
CA LEU A 1046 -11.30 -7.97 4.39
C LEU A 1046 -10.73 -6.73 5.10
N ASN A 1047 -11.57 -5.85 5.65
CA ASN A 1047 -11.12 -4.83 6.59
C ASN A 1047 -10.41 -5.46 7.81
N TYR A 1048 -10.88 -6.62 8.30
CA TYR A 1048 -10.26 -7.40 9.38
C TYR A 1048 -8.92 -8.06 8.99
N ILE A 1049 -7.87 -7.23 8.93
CA ILE A 1049 -6.47 -7.64 8.71
C ILE A 1049 -5.91 -8.45 9.88
N SER A 1050 -5.05 -9.43 9.55
CA SER A 1050 -4.36 -10.27 10.53
C SER A 1050 -3.03 -10.80 9.98
N TYR A 1051 -1.96 -10.73 10.76
CA TYR A 1051 -0.66 -11.36 10.42
C TYR A 1051 -0.81 -12.88 10.17
N GLY A 1052 -0.15 -13.41 9.15
CA GLY A 1052 -0.05 -14.86 8.93
C GLY A 1052 0.76 -15.52 10.03
N LYS A 1053 0.43 -16.75 10.43
CA LYS A 1053 1.13 -17.43 11.53
C LYS A 1053 1.61 -18.82 11.14
N TYR A 1054 2.83 -19.17 11.53
CA TYR A 1054 3.29 -20.56 11.41
C TYR A 1054 2.53 -21.46 12.38
N ASN A 1055 2.08 -22.62 11.91
CA ASN A 1055 1.34 -23.60 12.69
C ASN A 1055 2.26 -24.78 13.04
N THR A 1056 2.82 -24.75 14.24
CA THR A 1056 3.77 -25.77 14.74
C THR A 1056 3.18 -27.18 14.85
N ASN A 1057 1.85 -27.34 14.82
CA ASN A 1057 1.20 -28.66 14.85
C ASN A 1057 1.05 -29.30 13.47
N THR A 1058 0.94 -28.50 12.40
CA THR A 1058 0.83 -28.99 11.02
C THR A 1058 2.11 -28.81 10.20
N SER A 1059 3.05 -27.98 10.70
CA SER A 1059 4.24 -27.53 9.99
C SER A 1059 3.90 -26.81 8.68
N VAL A 1060 2.86 -25.97 8.70
CA VAL A 1060 2.39 -25.17 7.55
C VAL A 1060 2.22 -23.71 8.00
N MET A 1061 2.49 -22.77 7.10
CA MET A 1061 2.23 -21.35 7.34
C MET A 1061 0.75 -21.05 7.07
N ASN A 1062 -0.01 -20.65 8.09
CA ASN A 1062 -1.40 -20.21 7.95
C ASN A 1062 -1.41 -18.80 7.33
N LEU A 1063 -1.44 -18.74 6.00
CA LEU A 1063 -1.46 -17.48 5.24
C LEU A 1063 -2.81 -16.77 5.37
N GLU A 1064 -2.81 -15.43 5.36
CA GLU A 1064 -4.04 -14.67 5.57
C GLU A 1064 -5.13 -14.98 4.51
N PHE A 1065 -4.75 -15.36 3.28
CA PHE A 1065 -5.74 -15.68 2.25
C PHE A 1065 -6.41 -17.05 2.43
N PHE A 1066 -5.83 -17.97 3.22
CA PHE A 1066 -6.40 -19.31 3.46
C PHE A 1066 -7.80 -19.22 4.10
N LYS A 1067 -7.97 -18.40 5.15
CA LYS A 1067 -9.27 -18.14 5.81
C LYS A 1067 -10.36 -17.63 4.86
N TYR A 1068 -10.00 -17.06 3.71
CA TYR A 1068 -10.95 -16.60 2.69
C TYR A 1068 -11.17 -17.64 1.58
N TYR A 1069 -10.12 -18.38 1.20
CA TYR A 1069 -10.15 -19.38 0.13
C TYR A 1069 -10.82 -20.69 0.54
N GLU A 1070 -10.66 -21.13 1.79
CA GLU A 1070 -11.15 -22.42 2.30
C GLU A 1070 -12.66 -22.44 2.59
N ILE A 1071 -13.28 -21.26 2.60
CA ILE A 1071 -14.73 -21.10 2.72
C ILE A 1071 -15.42 -21.83 1.57
N GLU A 1072 -16.26 -22.82 1.89
CA GLU A 1072 -17.15 -23.46 0.93
C GLU A 1072 -18.60 -23.03 1.23
N PRO A 1073 -19.19 -22.07 0.47
CA PRO A 1073 -20.48 -21.46 0.81
C PRO A 1073 -21.65 -22.43 0.92
N LEU A 1074 -21.55 -23.62 0.30
CA LEU A 1074 -22.58 -24.66 0.31
C LEU A 1074 -22.28 -25.80 1.30
N MET A 1075 -21.22 -25.71 2.12
CA MET A 1075 -20.68 -26.82 2.93
C MET A 1075 -21.69 -27.52 3.87
N LYS A 1076 -22.73 -26.80 4.31
CA LYS A 1076 -23.79 -27.26 5.22
C LYS A 1076 -25.19 -27.06 4.59
N PHE A 1077 -25.27 -26.90 3.27
CA PHE A 1077 -26.55 -26.71 2.59
C PHE A 1077 -27.34 -28.03 2.56
N THR A 1078 -28.59 -27.99 3.01
CA THR A 1078 -29.46 -29.19 3.16
C THR A 1078 -30.84 -28.99 2.54
N GLY A 1079 -30.94 -28.14 1.51
CA GLY A 1079 -32.14 -27.98 0.68
C GLY A 1079 -32.05 -28.74 -0.64
N THR A 1080 -33.09 -28.58 -1.44
CA THR A 1080 -33.20 -29.00 -2.85
C THR A 1080 -32.29 -28.19 -3.76
N GLU A 1081 -32.02 -28.69 -4.98
CA GLU A 1081 -31.27 -27.91 -5.99
C GLU A 1081 -32.03 -26.64 -6.43
N GLU A 1082 -33.36 -26.60 -6.30
CA GLU A 1082 -34.21 -25.43 -6.54
C GLU A 1082 -34.00 -24.34 -5.48
N GLU A 1083 -33.90 -24.72 -4.20
CA GLU A 1083 -33.57 -23.79 -3.12
C GLU A 1083 -32.10 -23.34 -3.22
N LYS A 1084 -31.20 -24.25 -3.58
CA LYS A 1084 -29.77 -23.98 -3.79
C LYS A 1084 -29.50 -22.91 -4.85
N LYS A 1085 -30.30 -22.87 -5.93
CA LYS A 1085 -30.23 -21.84 -6.99
C LYS A 1085 -30.51 -20.42 -6.49
N ARG A 1086 -31.10 -20.26 -5.30
CA ARG A 1086 -31.32 -18.94 -4.66
C ARG A 1086 -30.05 -18.39 -4.00
N ILE A 1087 -29.03 -19.21 -3.80
CA ILE A 1087 -27.72 -18.78 -3.29
C ILE A 1087 -26.94 -18.22 -4.49
N LEU A 1088 -27.08 -16.92 -4.71
CA LEU A 1088 -26.62 -16.25 -5.94
C LEU A 1088 -25.09 -16.14 -6.02
N GLY A 1089 -24.42 -16.19 -4.86
CA GLY A 1089 -22.98 -16.04 -4.70
C GLY A 1089 -22.63 -15.25 -3.45
N GLY A 1090 -21.78 -14.24 -3.57
CA GLY A 1090 -21.32 -13.44 -2.44
C GLY A 1090 -20.33 -12.35 -2.79
N GLU A 1091 -19.79 -11.69 -1.76
CA GLU A 1091 -18.97 -10.49 -1.89
C GLU A 1091 -17.81 -10.47 -0.90
N ALA A 1092 -16.67 -9.88 -1.31
CA ALA A 1092 -15.60 -9.49 -0.40
C ALA A 1092 -15.83 -8.03 0.03
N CYS A 1093 -16.00 -7.79 1.33
CA CYS A 1093 -16.30 -6.47 1.89
C CYS A 1093 -15.04 -5.84 2.46
N ILE A 1094 -14.72 -4.60 2.06
CA ILE A 1094 -13.66 -3.80 2.68
C ILE A 1094 -14.24 -2.46 3.13
N TRP A 1095 -14.73 -2.46 4.38
CA TRP A 1095 -15.16 -1.28 5.10
C TRP A 1095 -14.00 -0.30 5.34
N GLY A 1096 -14.34 0.98 5.47
CA GLY A 1096 -13.45 2.11 5.30
C GLY A 1096 -12.76 2.61 6.56
N GLU A 1097 -13.01 2.07 7.76
CA GLU A 1097 -12.64 2.76 9.01
C GLU A 1097 -11.13 3.01 9.18
N PHE A 1098 -10.32 2.13 8.57
CA PHE A 1098 -8.86 2.27 8.49
C PHE A 1098 -8.35 2.12 7.05
N ILE A 1099 -9.23 2.33 6.06
CA ILE A 1099 -8.96 2.07 4.63
C ILE A 1099 -9.26 3.32 3.79
N ASP A 1100 -8.26 3.81 3.06
CA ASP A 1100 -8.38 4.99 2.19
C ASP A 1100 -7.57 4.82 0.89
N SER A 1101 -7.40 5.92 0.15
CA SER A 1101 -6.57 6.00 -1.05
C SER A 1101 -5.12 5.48 -0.89
N THR A 1102 -4.53 5.51 0.31
CA THR A 1102 -3.13 5.08 0.55
C THR A 1102 -2.96 3.57 0.65
N ASN A 1103 -3.99 2.84 1.09
CA ASN A 1103 -3.86 1.43 1.44
C ASN A 1103 -4.96 0.51 0.87
N VAL A 1104 -6.05 1.02 0.27
CA VAL A 1104 -7.13 0.16 -0.24
C VAL A 1104 -6.63 -0.85 -1.29
N LEU A 1105 -5.74 -0.45 -2.20
CA LEU A 1105 -5.22 -1.34 -3.24
C LEU A 1105 -4.20 -2.36 -2.70
N THR A 1106 -3.36 -1.97 -1.73
CA THR A 1106 -2.35 -2.85 -1.11
C THR A 1106 -3.00 -3.85 -0.17
N THR A 1107 -4.04 -3.42 0.55
CA THR A 1107 -4.77 -4.23 1.53
C THR A 1107 -5.80 -5.14 0.87
N LEU A 1108 -6.55 -4.69 -0.15
CA LEU A 1108 -7.57 -5.52 -0.80
C LEU A 1108 -6.96 -6.63 -1.67
N TRP A 1109 -5.86 -6.34 -2.39
CA TRP A 1109 -5.29 -7.26 -3.38
C TRP A 1109 -3.94 -7.82 -2.93
N PRO A 1110 -3.70 -9.14 -3.03
CA PRO A 1110 -4.52 -10.14 -3.73
C PRO A 1110 -5.51 -10.89 -2.81
N ARG A 1111 -5.85 -10.40 -1.61
CA ARG A 1111 -6.74 -11.13 -0.68
C ARG A 1111 -8.15 -11.34 -1.24
N ALA A 1112 -8.72 -10.35 -1.93
CA ALA A 1112 -10.00 -10.49 -2.63
C ALA A 1112 -9.94 -11.44 -3.85
N SER A 1113 -8.75 -11.70 -4.42
CA SER A 1113 -8.57 -12.70 -5.46
C SER A 1113 -8.89 -14.12 -4.97
N ALA A 1114 -8.66 -14.42 -3.68
CA ALA A 1114 -9.04 -15.69 -3.05
C ALA A 1114 -10.57 -15.91 -3.08
N VAL A 1115 -11.33 -14.87 -2.73
CA VAL A 1115 -12.80 -14.87 -2.78
C VAL A 1115 -13.30 -14.99 -4.22
N ALA A 1116 -12.66 -14.28 -5.15
CA ALA A 1116 -12.97 -14.36 -6.58
C ALA A 1116 -12.79 -15.77 -7.16
N GLU A 1117 -11.74 -16.50 -6.78
CA GLU A 1117 -11.56 -17.88 -7.22
C GLU A 1117 -12.59 -18.82 -6.58
N ARG A 1118 -12.88 -18.69 -5.28
CA ARG A 1118 -13.93 -19.49 -4.62
C ARG A 1118 -15.32 -19.29 -5.24
N LEU A 1119 -15.62 -18.08 -5.72
CA LEU A 1119 -16.88 -17.72 -6.35
C LEU A 1119 -16.94 -18.04 -7.86
N TRP A 1120 -15.80 -18.15 -8.55
CA TRP A 1120 -15.75 -18.54 -9.97
C TRP A 1120 -15.59 -20.04 -10.18
N SER A 1121 -14.63 -20.67 -9.50
CA SER A 1121 -14.10 -22.00 -9.85
C SER A 1121 -14.87 -23.17 -9.22
N ALA A 1122 -14.53 -24.40 -9.64
CA ALA A 1122 -15.17 -25.62 -9.16
C ALA A 1122 -15.02 -25.81 -7.63
N ALA A 1123 -16.06 -26.33 -6.98
CA ALA A 1123 -16.06 -26.61 -5.53
C ALA A 1123 -14.96 -27.61 -5.10
N THR A 1124 -14.53 -28.47 -6.01
CA THR A 1124 -13.44 -29.46 -5.79
C THR A 1124 -12.04 -28.83 -5.76
N LEU A 1125 -11.89 -27.55 -6.13
CA LEU A 1125 -10.63 -26.83 -6.03
C LEU A 1125 -10.55 -26.15 -4.67
N ASN A 1126 -10.10 -26.90 -3.66
CA ASN A 1126 -10.07 -26.46 -2.25
C ASN A 1126 -8.71 -26.62 -1.57
N ASN A 1127 -7.64 -26.96 -2.32
CA ASN A 1127 -6.28 -27.00 -1.79
C ASN A 1127 -5.64 -25.60 -1.79
N SER A 1128 -5.43 -25.04 -0.60
CA SER A 1128 -4.78 -23.74 -0.37
C SER A 1128 -3.28 -23.74 -0.68
N GLU A 1129 -2.60 -24.88 -0.50
CA GLU A 1129 -1.16 -25.06 -0.73
C GLU A 1129 -0.82 -25.12 -2.23
N ASP A 1130 -1.76 -25.54 -3.08
CA ASP A 1130 -1.69 -25.33 -4.54
C ASP A 1130 -1.97 -23.86 -4.88
N ALA A 1131 -3.07 -23.33 -4.32
CA ALA A 1131 -3.58 -22.01 -4.66
C ALA A 1131 -2.56 -20.89 -4.39
N GLN A 1132 -1.73 -21.01 -3.35
CA GLN A 1132 -0.71 -20.00 -3.03
C GLN A 1132 0.24 -19.71 -4.20
N PHE A 1133 0.64 -20.73 -4.96
CA PHE A 1133 1.55 -20.56 -6.09
C PHE A 1133 0.87 -19.89 -7.30
N ARG A 1134 -0.40 -20.24 -7.58
CA ARG A 1134 -1.18 -19.62 -8.66
C ARG A 1134 -1.55 -18.17 -8.30
N LEU A 1135 -1.86 -17.92 -7.03
CA LEU A 1135 -2.17 -16.59 -6.49
C LEU A 1135 -0.96 -15.66 -6.49
N ASP A 1136 0.24 -16.19 -6.21
CA ASP A 1136 1.51 -15.44 -6.27
C ASP A 1136 1.89 -15.06 -7.71
N VAL A 1137 1.75 -15.98 -8.67
CA VAL A 1137 1.87 -15.66 -10.11
C VAL A 1137 0.86 -14.58 -10.52
N HIS A 1138 -0.38 -14.64 -10.00
CA HIS A 1138 -1.37 -13.58 -10.21
C HIS A 1138 -1.00 -12.26 -9.53
N ARG A 1139 -0.42 -12.28 -8.32
CA ARG A 1139 0.09 -11.09 -7.61
C ARG A 1139 1.16 -10.38 -8.45
N CYS A 1140 2.12 -11.11 -9.02
CA CYS A 1140 3.10 -10.54 -9.94
C CYS A 1140 2.48 -10.03 -11.25
N ARG A 1141 1.42 -10.68 -11.75
CA ARG A 1141 0.61 -10.20 -12.88
C ARG A 1141 -0.10 -8.88 -12.56
N LEU A 1142 -0.57 -8.69 -11.32
CA LEU A 1142 -1.12 -7.42 -10.85
C LEU A 1142 -0.05 -6.31 -10.77
N LEU A 1143 1.16 -6.61 -10.26
CA LEU A 1143 2.27 -5.65 -10.27
C LEU A 1143 2.61 -5.19 -11.71
N ARG A 1144 2.73 -6.15 -12.65
CA ARG A 1144 2.94 -5.91 -14.10
C ARG A 1144 1.85 -5.02 -14.72
N ARG A 1145 0.64 -5.00 -14.14
CA ARG A 1145 -0.51 -4.20 -14.58
C ARG A 1145 -0.70 -2.87 -13.83
N GLY A 1146 0.29 -2.44 -13.03
CA GLY A 1146 0.24 -1.12 -12.35
C GLY A 1146 -0.58 -1.10 -11.06
N ILE A 1147 -0.71 -2.25 -10.40
CA ILE A 1147 -1.46 -2.43 -9.14
C ILE A 1147 -0.48 -2.81 -8.02
N PRO A 1148 -0.39 -2.07 -6.91
CA PRO A 1148 0.51 -2.38 -5.80
C PRO A 1148 -0.08 -3.46 -4.88
N ALA A 1149 -0.39 -4.64 -5.41
CA ALA A 1149 -0.93 -5.75 -4.62
C ALA A 1149 0.14 -6.26 -3.63
N GLN A 1150 -0.18 -6.45 -2.35
CA GLN A 1150 0.79 -6.88 -1.33
C GLN A 1150 1.35 -8.29 -1.58
N PRO A 1151 2.56 -8.64 -1.07
CA PRO A 1151 3.01 -10.03 -1.09
C PRO A 1151 2.15 -10.92 -0.20
N ILE A 1152 2.10 -12.21 -0.55
CA ILE A 1152 1.46 -13.28 0.26
C ILE A 1152 2.46 -14.32 0.77
N LEU A 1153 3.70 -14.26 0.28
CA LEU A 1153 4.76 -15.26 0.41
C LEU A 1153 6.10 -14.58 0.16
N ASN A 1154 7.15 -15.00 0.87
CA ASN A 1154 8.55 -14.58 0.64
C ASN A 1154 8.96 -14.80 -0.83
N GLY A 1155 9.59 -13.79 -1.44
CA GLY A 1155 10.08 -13.87 -2.81
C GLY A 1155 10.18 -12.53 -3.52
N TYR A 1156 10.09 -12.58 -4.86
CA TYR A 1156 10.23 -11.41 -5.72
C TYR A 1156 9.48 -11.62 -7.06
N CYS A 1157 8.88 -10.57 -7.59
CA CYS A 1157 8.19 -10.53 -8.88
C CYS A 1157 9.12 -10.10 -10.04
N GLY A 1158 10.42 -9.98 -9.81
CA GLY A 1158 11.37 -9.45 -10.79
C GLY A 1158 11.15 -7.96 -11.03
N ASN A 1159 11.61 -7.46 -12.19
CA ASN A 1159 11.59 -6.04 -12.55
C ASN A 1159 10.23 -5.30 -12.43
N TYR A 1160 9.11 -6.00 -12.25
CA TYR A 1160 7.81 -5.40 -11.96
C TYR A 1160 7.78 -4.65 -10.62
N GLU A 1161 8.42 -5.16 -9.56
CA GLU A 1161 8.44 -4.47 -8.25
C GLU A 1161 9.40 -3.28 -8.23
N LEU A 1162 10.54 -3.39 -8.91
CA LEU A 1162 11.48 -2.28 -9.12
C LEU A 1162 10.83 -1.16 -9.95
N GLY A 1163 10.05 -1.52 -10.96
CA GLY A 1163 9.23 -0.58 -11.75
C GLY A 1163 8.11 0.06 -10.93
N MET A 1164 7.43 -0.71 -10.08
CA MET A 1164 6.39 -0.23 -9.17
C MET A 1164 6.96 0.79 -8.18
N ALA A 1165 8.03 0.45 -7.47
CA ALA A 1165 8.71 1.33 -6.52
C ALA A 1165 9.14 2.65 -7.17
N LYS A 1166 9.72 2.61 -8.38
CA LYS A 1166 10.05 3.84 -9.14
C LYS A 1166 8.82 4.68 -9.45
N SER A 1167 7.67 4.07 -9.79
CA SER A 1167 6.42 4.83 -10.00
C SER A 1167 5.84 5.43 -8.71
N MET A 1168 5.87 4.72 -7.58
CA MET A 1168 5.43 5.20 -6.26
C MET A 1168 6.30 6.33 -5.68
N ILE A 1169 7.38 6.70 -6.38
CA ILE A 1169 8.40 7.67 -5.95
C ILE A 1169 8.54 8.82 -6.94
N ASN A 1170 8.43 8.57 -8.24
CA ASN A 1170 8.43 9.60 -9.28
C ASN A 1170 7.03 10.14 -9.57
N ASP A 1171 5.95 9.46 -9.15
CA ASP A 1171 4.60 10.03 -9.13
C ASP A 1171 3.81 9.70 -7.83
N PRO A 1172 4.21 10.29 -6.68
CA PRO A 1172 3.41 10.44 -5.48
C PRO A 1172 2.62 11.77 -5.51
N VAL A 1173 2.15 12.17 -6.70
CA VAL A 1173 1.97 13.56 -7.17
C VAL A 1173 3.33 14.16 -7.57
N PHE A 1174 3.29 15.21 -8.41
CA PHE A 1174 4.43 16.01 -8.88
C PHE A 1174 5.20 15.50 -10.11
N ASN A 1175 4.55 14.81 -11.05
CA ASN A 1175 4.85 15.13 -12.45
C ASN A 1175 3.58 15.29 -13.32
N TYR A 1176 3.47 16.44 -13.98
CA TYR A 1176 2.44 16.74 -14.98
C TYR A 1176 3.06 17.76 -15.92
N ASP A 1177 3.83 17.23 -16.88
CA ASP A 1177 4.58 17.98 -17.87
C ASP A 1177 4.33 17.31 -19.22
N GLU A 1178 3.69 18.03 -20.13
CA GLU A 1178 3.36 17.55 -21.48
C GLU A 1178 4.57 17.67 -22.45
N SER A 1179 5.75 18.05 -21.95
CA SER A 1179 6.88 18.52 -22.77
C SER A 1179 8.25 17.87 -22.52
N VAL A 1180 8.35 16.73 -21.82
CA VAL A 1180 9.65 16.04 -21.59
C VAL A 1180 9.74 14.65 -22.25
N TRP A 1181 9.98 14.65 -23.56
CA TRP A 1181 10.85 13.67 -24.24
C TRP A 1181 11.57 14.35 -25.41
N VAL A 1182 12.82 14.78 -25.18
CA VAL A 1182 13.82 15.07 -26.22
C VAL A 1182 15.10 14.36 -25.81
N ASP A 1183 15.66 13.55 -26.71
CA ASP A 1183 16.70 12.58 -26.36
C ASP A 1183 18.05 13.23 -26.02
N VAL A 1184 18.62 12.87 -24.87
CA VAL A 1184 20.05 13.06 -24.59
C VAL A 1184 20.81 11.84 -25.08
N ILE A 1185 21.01 11.74 -26.40
CA ILE A 1185 21.89 10.73 -26.99
C ILE A 1185 23.34 11.10 -26.68
N ILE A 1186 23.97 10.35 -25.79
CA ILE A 1186 25.42 10.44 -25.53
C ILE A 1186 26.16 9.62 -26.60
N THR A 1187 26.87 10.29 -27.51
CA THR A 1187 27.91 9.67 -28.35
C THR A 1187 29.29 10.18 -27.95
N THR A 1188 30.26 9.27 -27.80
CA THR A 1188 31.56 9.52 -27.19
C THR A 1188 32.70 9.63 -28.21
N ALA A 1189 33.52 10.68 -28.12
CA ALA A 1189 34.91 10.70 -28.57
C ALA A 1189 35.70 11.93 -28.05
N GLN A 1190 36.96 11.71 -27.68
CA GLN A 1190 38.04 12.71 -27.57
C GLN A 1190 38.99 12.54 -28.79
N PRO A 1191 40.03 13.39 -29.05
CA PRO A 1191 40.63 14.43 -28.19
C PRO A 1191 41.05 15.78 -28.85
N SER A 1192 41.56 16.68 -27.99
CA SER A 1192 42.77 17.54 -28.20
C SER A 1192 42.68 19.04 -28.57
N SER A 1193 43.52 19.79 -27.84
CA SER A 1193 44.27 21.01 -28.24
C SER A 1193 43.66 22.44 -28.17
N THR A 1194 44.12 23.18 -27.15
CA THR A 1194 44.65 24.58 -27.19
C THR A 1194 43.76 25.82 -27.43
N LYS A 1195 43.81 26.70 -26.40
CA LYS A 1195 44.04 28.17 -26.44
C LYS A 1195 42.94 29.16 -26.91
N SER A 1196 42.49 29.94 -25.92
CA SER A 1196 42.62 31.42 -25.84
C SER A 1196 41.59 32.37 -26.47
N THR A 1197 41.22 33.36 -25.65
CA THR A 1197 40.81 34.77 -25.98
C THR A 1197 39.41 35.07 -26.52
N THR A 1198 39.00 36.31 -26.22
CA THR A 1198 37.70 37.00 -26.40
C THR A 1198 37.78 38.04 -27.56
N PRO A 1199 36.75 38.90 -27.83
CA PRO A 1199 35.29 38.76 -27.82
C PRO A 1199 34.61 39.23 -29.15
N ASN A 1200 33.27 39.24 -29.18
CA ASN A 1200 32.35 40.13 -29.94
C ASN A 1200 32.68 40.63 -31.37
N ILE A 1201 31.77 40.39 -32.32
CA ILE A 1201 31.33 41.35 -33.36
C ILE A 1201 29.96 40.88 -33.92
N ALA A 1202 29.17 41.78 -34.56
CA ALA A 1202 27.77 41.53 -34.90
C ALA A 1202 27.40 41.77 -36.37
N SER A 1203 26.44 40.98 -36.88
CA SER A 1203 25.46 41.34 -37.95
C SER A 1203 26.00 41.58 -39.38
N PRO A 1204 25.18 41.88 -40.42
CA PRO A 1204 23.77 41.49 -40.74
C PRO A 1204 23.65 40.96 -42.22
N ILE A 1205 22.46 41.11 -42.88
CA ILE A 1205 22.23 41.20 -44.37
C ILE A 1205 22.13 39.82 -45.11
N HIS A 1206 21.19 39.48 -46.02
CA HIS A 1206 19.94 40.04 -46.62
C HIS A 1206 18.99 38.83 -46.95
N THR A 1207 17.69 38.69 -46.59
CA THR A 1207 16.39 39.35 -46.93
C THR A 1207 15.67 38.93 -48.24
N PHE A 1208 14.32 39.12 -48.27
CA PHE A 1208 13.31 38.97 -49.38
C PHE A 1208 12.73 37.56 -49.62
N THR A 1209 11.41 37.31 -49.81
CA THR A 1209 10.09 38.00 -49.58
C THR A 1209 8.97 36.93 -49.76
N SER A 1210 7.65 37.07 -49.52
CA SER A 1210 6.65 38.07 -49.04
C SER A 1210 5.42 37.24 -48.53
N VAL A 1211 4.19 37.67 -48.17
CA VAL A 1211 3.22 38.79 -48.37
C VAL A 1211 2.33 38.83 -47.09
N GLY A 1212 1.69 39.90 -46.58
CA GLY A 1212 1.73 41.33 -46.89
C GLY A 1212 0.40 42.07 -46.58
N LEU A 1213 0.47 43.21 -45.84
CA LEU A 1213 -0.51 44.34 -45.77
C LEU A 1213 -1.92 44.09 -45.11
N PHE A 1214 -2.68 45.05 -44.54
CA PHE A 1214 -2.44 46.41 -43.97
C PHE A 1214 -3.66 46.93 -43.13
N VAL A 1215 -3.41 47.55 -41.95
CA VAL A 1215 -3.91 48.90 -41.50
C VAL A 1215 -5.41 49.23 -41.14
N ILE A 1216 -5.59 49.87 -39.95
CA ILE A 1216 -6.63 50.85 -39.46
C ILE A 1216 -7.92 50.41 -38.65
N THR A 1217 -8.04 51.00 -37.43
CA THR A 1217 -9.17 51.33 -36.48
C THR A 1217 -10.50 50.53 -36.45
N GLU A 1218 -11.20 50.28 -35.31
CA GLU A 1218 -11.54 51.11 -34.11
C GLU A 1218 -11.77 50.27 -32.80
N LEU A 1219 -11.95 50.95 -31.64
CA LEU A 1219 -12.64 50.55 -30.36
C LEU A 1219 -12.38 49.12 -29.78
N LEU A 1220 -11.96 48.85 -28.53
CA LEU A 1220 -11.78 49.54 -27.25
C LEU A 1220 -12.98 50.23 -26.56
N PHE A 1221 -13.14 49.92 -25.26
CA PHE A 1221 -14.00 50.53 -24.23
C PHE A 1221 -15.54 50.34 -24.34
N LEU A 1222 -16.31 50.32 -23.24
CA LEU A 1222 -16.01 50.71 -21.85
C LEU A 1222 -16.78 49.84 -20.81
N THR A 1223 -16.16 49.57 -19.66
CA THR A 1223 -16.85 49.17 -18.41
C THR A 1223 -16.92 50.37 -17.47
N ILE A 1224 -18.05 50.57 -16.78
CA ILE A 1224 -18.27 51.55 -15.69
C ILE A 1224 -18.38 53.04 -16.11
N ILE A 1225 -19.59 53.59 -15.98
CA ILE A 1225 -19.86 54.90 -15.35
C ILE A 1225 -21.15 54.75 -14.51
N PHE A 1226 -21.01 54.81 -13.18
CA PHE A 1226 -22.10 54.93 -12.17
C PHE A 1226 -23.30 53.97 -12.23
N SER A 1227 -23.18 52.80 -11.58
CA SER A 1227 -23.93 52.49 -10.34
C SER A 1227 -23.47 51.15 -9.76
#